data_AF-A0AAW2XPG0-F1
#
_entry.id   AF-A0AAW2XPG0-F1
#
_cell.length_a   1.000
_cell.length_b   1.000
_cell.length_c   1.000
_cell.angle_alpha   90.00
_cell.angle_beta   90.00
_cell.angle_gamma   90.00
#
_symmetry.space_group_name_H-M   'P 1'
#
loop_
_entity.id
_entity.type
_entity.pdbx_description
1 polymer ?
#
loop_
_entity_poly.entity_id
_entity_poly.type
_entity_poly.pdbx_seq_one_letter_code
_entity_poly.pdbx_strand_id
1 'polypeptide(L)'
;MTKVYGTGVYDFRRHRVAEYPVGTDALPLPDKPAESRPVSNVPSSITLSEIQRDRLTKIAAENWAKTADSDPKKPFSPDLVNEIYYTELTVKGGRKPVPLQRVMILEVSQYLENYLWPNFSPEAASFEHVMSMILMVNEKFRENVAAWICFYDRKDMFKAFLERVLRLKEGRSLTIAEKTNYLLFMINAFQSLEDEIVSERIMRLASLECWHSLSYGRFQMELCLNENLIKKWRRIAKRAKDAAKRGETFDPTTAVEAKFLRNIIEEFLDVLDSGVFSRKPKDDEDNDLGDGHGSEYVDDACVLYCERFMEFLIDLLSQLPTRRLVRPLVADVAVVSKCHLSALYRHEKGKLFAQLVDLLQYYEGFEIDDHQGRQMTDDEVLQSHYKRLQAFQLLAFKKIPKLRELALANIGAINKRADLAKKLSILSPEELRDLVCGKLKLVSKDDPWSERVAFLIEVMVSFFEKQQSQKEAINALPLYPNEQIMWDESLVPSINYSGEGCLALPKLNLQFLTLHDYLLRNFNLFRLESTYEIREDIQEAVPHLLAYINNEGETAFRGWSRMGVPIKEFKIREVKQPNIGEVKPSAVTAEVTFSISSYKAQIRSEWNALKEHDVLFLLSIRPSFEPLSAEEAAKATVPQKLGLQCVRGCEIIEIRDEEGTLMNDFTGRIKRDEWKPPKGDLRTVTVALDTAQYHMDVCDIAEKGADDVYSTFNILMRRKPKENNFKAILESIRDLMNETCIVPDWLHDIFLGYGNPSAAQWTNMPDLIEKVDFKDTFLDAAHVKESFPNYQVRFINSDGTENLQPCSPFRIKFPKNLEGKVHALPANATSTKSSEDASCMEDDHSDKLDLLVEAYVPPDPGPYPQDQPKQNS
;
A
#
# COMPACT_ATOMS: atom_id res chain seq x y z
N MET A 1 4.51 -2.64 -46.16
CA MET A 1 4.89 -3.52 -45.03
C MET A 1 6.16 -2.95 -44.42
N THR A 2 6.00 -2.09 -43.42
CA THR A 2 7.05 -1.21 -42.89
C THR A 2 7.67 -1.83 -41.63
N LYS A 3 9.00 -1.92 -41.66
CA LYS A 3 9.89 -2.53 -40.68
C LYS A 3 9.79 -1.86 -39.30
N VAL A 4 9.72 -2.66 -38.26
CA VAL A 4 9.95 -2.24 -36.86
C VAL A 4 11.41 -2.53 -36.52
N TYR A 5 12.18 -1.49 -36.21
CA TYR A 5 13.54 -1.57 -35.67
C TYR A 5 13.50 -1.09 -34.21
N GLY A 6 14.21 -1.80 -33.32
CA GLY A 6 14.63 -1.25 -32.02
C GLY A 6 14.27 -2.10 -30.80
N THR A 7 14.95 -3.23 -30.61
CA THR A 7 15.06 -3.88 -29.30
C THR A 7 16.21 -3.22 -28.53
N GLY A 8 15.86 -2.20 -27.73
CA GLY A 8 16.75 -1.65 -26.72
C GLY A 8 16.48 -2.33 -25.38
N VAL A 9 17.52 -2.85 -24.74
CA VAL A 9 17.48 -3.47 -23.42
C VAL A 9 17.03 -2.42 -22.39
N TYR A 10 15.90 -2.65 -21.72
CA TYR A 10 15.45 -1.84 -20.59
C TYR A 10 16.34 -2.15 -19.39
N ASP A 11 17.31 -1.26 -19.15
CA ASP A 11 18.14 -1.23 -17.95
C ASP A 11 17.33 -0.58 -16.82
N PHE A 12 16.92 -1.36 -15.81
CA PHE A 12 16.30 -0.85 -14.58
C PHE A 12 17.34 -0.04 -13.80
N ARG A 13 17.51 1.22 -14.19
CA ARG A 13 18.37 2.16 -13.46
C ARG A 13 17.74 2.50 -12.12
N ARG A 14 18.30 1.85 -11.09
CA ARG A 14 18.33 2.29 -9.69
C ARG A 14 18.36 3.82 -9.62
N HIS A 15 17.48 4.39 -8.80
CA HIS A 15 17.52 5.81 -8.44
C HIS A 15 18.92 6.16 -7.95
N ARG A 16 19.65 6.96 -8.75
CA ARG A 16 20.92 7.52 -8.34
C ARG A 16 20.63 8.72 -7.46
N VAL A 17 20.98 8.57 -6.19
CA VAL A 17 21.36 9.66 -5.30
C VAL A 17 22.40 10.52 -6.05
N ALA A 18 22.16 11.82 -6.10
CA ALA A 18 23.09 12.76 -6.72
C ALA A 18 24.35 12.90 -5.85
N GLU A 19 25.37 12.06 -6.11
CA GLU A 19 26.73 12.31 -5.64
C GLU A 19 27.38 13.35 -6.58
N TYR A 20 27.62 14.56 -6.08
CA TYR A 20 28.46 15.54 -6.75
C TYR A 20 29.93 15.28 -6.42
N PRO A 21 30.84 15.19 -7.41
CA PRO A 21 32.27 15.13 -7.14
C PRO A 21 32.76 16.49 -6.65
N VAL A 22 33.47 16.51 -5.52
CA VAL A 22 34.19 17.69 -5.03
C VAL A 22 35.44 17.88 -5.89
N GLY A 23 35.36 18.78 -6.87
CA GLY A 23 36.50 19.24 -7.66
C GLY A 23 37.14 20.47 -7.03
N THR A 24 38.37 20.32 -6.56
CA THR A 24 39.29 21.41 -6.21
C THR A 24 39.69 22.17 -7.48
N ASP A 25 39.32 23.45 -7.58
CA ASP A 25 40.18 24.52 -8.12
C ASP A 25 39.50 25.88 -7.97
N ALA A 26 40.18 26.80 -7.29
CA ALA A 26 39.74 28.16 -7.03
C ALA A 26 40.05 29.09 -8.22
N LEU A 27 39.16 30.06 -8.52
CA LEU A 27 39.46 31.44 -8.95
C LEU A 27 38.14 32.28 -9.03
N PRO A 28 38.15 33.61 -8.77
CA PRO A 28 36.95 34.37 -8.37
C PRO A 28 36.38 35.29 -9.47
N LEU A 29 35.06 35.47 -9.52
CA LEU A 29 34.36 36.51 -10.31
C LEU A 29 33.06 36.98 -9.59
N PRO A 30 32.51 38.18 -9.92
CA PRO A 30 32.23 39.24 -8.94
C PRO A 30 30.75 39.46 -8.57
N ASP A 31 30.55 40.18 -7.47
CA ASP A 31 29.28 40.54 -6.84
C ASP A 31 28.26 41.26 -7.74
N LYS A 32 27.03 40.73 -7.77
CA LYS A 32 25.79 41.49 -7.97
C LYS A 32 24.71 40.98 -6.99
N PRO A 33 23.93 41.88 -6.35
CA PRO A 33 22.98 41.50 -5.31
C PRO A 33 21.72 40.84 -5.89
N ALA A 34 21.22 39.83 -5.18
CA ALA A 34 20.06 39.03 -5.52
C ALA A 34 18.74 39.80 -5.30
N GLU A 35 17.84 39.73 -6.29
CA GLU A 35 16.43 40.10 -6.15
C GLU A 35 15.70 39.07 -5.27
N SER A 36 14.93 39.59 -4.31
CA SER A 36 14.15 38.84 -3.33
C SER A 36 12.96 38.10 -3.96
N ARG A 37 12.96 36.77 -3.87
CA ARG A 37 11.73 35.95 -3.99
C ARG A 37 11.01 35.91 -2.63
N PRO A 38 9.67 35.88 -2.59
CA PRO A 38 8.91 35.90 -1.35
C PRO A 38 9.07 34.59 -0.58
N VAL A 39 9.09 34.75 0.73
CA VAL A 39 9.45 33.79 1.77
C VAL A 39 8.32 32.78 2.00
N SER A 40 8.55 31.51 1.69
CA SER A 40 7.79 30.37 2.24
C SER A 40 8.58 29.77 3.41
N ASN A 41 8.42 30.34 4.61
CA ASN A 41 9.12 29.90 5.82
C ASN A 41 8.33 28.81 6.56
N VAL A 42 8.60 27.55 6.24
CA VAL A 42 8.83 26.47 7.23
C VAL A 42 9.78 25.45 6.58
N PRO A 43 11.08 25.38 6.92
CA PRO A 43 11.94 24.32 6.46
C PRO A 43 11.82 23.12 7.41
N SER A 44 11.44 21.96 6.88
CA SER A 44 11.47 20.65 7.55
C SER A 44 12.87 20.01 7.55
N SER A 45 13.90 20.67 7.02
CA SER A 45 15.28 20.18 6.98
C SER A 45 16.18 20.97 7.92
N ILE A 46 16.84 20.26 8.84
CA ILE A 46 17.88 20.83 9.72
C ILE A 46 19.14 21.05 8.86
N THR A 47 19.76 22.23 8.98
CA THR A 47 21.01 22.50 8.29
C THR A 47 22.19 21.81 8.99
N LEU A 48 23.21 21.37 8.23
CA LEU A 48 24.42 20.75 8.81
C LEU A 48 25.09 21.64 9.88
N SER A 49 24.99 22.97 9.74
CA SER A 49 25.48 23.94 10.72
C SER A 49 24.72 23.94 12.04
N GLU A 50 23.41 23.64 12.03
CA GLU A 50 22.59 23.51 13.23
C GLU A 50 22.89 22.19 13.95
N ILE A 51 23.06 21.09 13.20
CA ILE A 51 23.45 19.79 13.75
C ILE A 51 24.81 19.89 14.47
N GLN A 52 25.81 20.52 13.87
CA GLN A 52 27.15 20.64 14.47
C GLN A 52 27.18 21.45 15.78
N ARG A 53 26.26 22.40 15.96
CA ARG A 53 26.18 23.24 17.16
C ARG A 53 25.32 22.64 18.27
N ASP A 54 24.53 21.62 17.95
CA ASP A 54 23.58 21.02 18.87
C ASP A 54 24.26 20.34 20.07
N ARG A 55 23.57 20.34 21.22
CA ARG A 55 24.04 19.71 22.45
C ARG A 55 24.23 18.21 22.27
N LEU A 56 23.31 17.53 21.57
CA LEU A 56 23.37 16.09 21.35
C LEU A 56 24.59 15.69 20.51
N THR A 57 24.96 16.49 19.53
CA THR A 57 26.14 16.25 18.68
C THR A 57 27.44 16.34 19.49
N LYS A 58 27.51 17.26 20.46
CA LYS A 58 28.66 17.33 21.40
C LYS A 58 28.71 16.11 22.32
N ILE A 59 27.57 15.71 22.88
CA ILE A 59 27.47 14.50 23.71
C ILE A 59 27.88 13.27 22.87
N ALA A 60 27.46 13.19 21.61
CA ALA A 60 27.84 12.11 20.71
C ALA A 60 29.35 12.07 20.47
N ALA A 61 29.97 13.22 20.18
CA ALA A 61 31.42 13.32 19.98
C ALA A 61 32.23 12.85 21.20
N GLU A 62 31.75 13.11 22.42
CA GLU A 62 32.42 12.70 23.65
C GLU A 62 32.27 11.20 23.99
N ASN A 63 31.18 10.56 23.54
CA ASN A 63 30.79 9.23 24.04
C ASN A 63 30.80 8.13 22.98
N TRP A 64 30.33 8.37 21.74
CA TRP A 64 30.17 7.29 20.75
C TRP A 64 30.54 7.60 19.30
N ALA A 65 30.45 8.84 18.85
CA ALA A 65 30.74 9.21 17.46
C ALA A 65 32.19 8.86 17.08
N LYS A 66 32.41 8.50 15.80
CA LYS A 66 33.73 8.17 15.26
C LYS A 66 34.27 9.40 14.52
N THR A 67 34.96 10.30 15.21
CA THR A 67 35.71 11.41 14.59
C THR A 67 37.16 11.00 14.37
N ALA A 68 37.81 11.55 13.33
CA ALA A 68 39.16 11.16 12.90
C ALA A 68 40.28 11.44 13.93
N ASP A 69 40.00 12.30 14.91
CA ASP A 69 40.89 12.65 16.04
C ASP A 69 40.13 12.48 17.38
N SER A 70 39.97 11.26 17.90
CA SER A 70 39.31 11.05 19.20
C SER A 70 40.22 10.37 20.23
N ASP A 71 40.41 11.06 21.36
CA ASP A 71 40.86 10.54 22.66
C ASP A 71 40.07 9.26 23.08
N PRO A 72 40.56 8.44 24.04
CA PRO A 72 39.84 7.25 24.48
C PRO A 72 38.41 7.60 24.94
N LYS A 73 37.43 6.98 24.29
CA LYS A 73 36.00 7.23 24.54
C LYS A 73 35.64 6.92 25.99
N LYS A 74 34.73 7.72 26.55
CA LYS A 74 34.19 7.50 27.91
C LYS A 74 33.51 6.11 27.99
N PRO A 75 33.60 5.41 29.14
CA PRO A 75 32.90 4.14 29.33
C PRO A 75 31.38 4.33 29.30
N PHE A 76 30.66 3.27 28.93
CA PHE A 76 29.20 3.27 28.87
C PHE A 76 28.56 3.67 30.21
N SER A 77 27.61 4.60 30.15
CA SER A 77 26.82 5.04 31.29
C SER A 77 25.32 4.83 31.03
N PRO A 78 24.63 3.98 31.83
CA PRO A 78 23.18 3.83 31.79
C PRO A 78 22.44 5.13 32.15
N ASP A 79 23.00 5.94 33.05
CA ASP A 79 22.39 7.20 33.49
C ASP A 79 22.30 8.21 32.34
N LEU A 80 23.26 8.19 31.42
CA LEU A 80 23.23 9.04 30.22
C LEU A 80 22.08 8.64 29.29
N VAL A 81 21.80 7.35 29.15
CA VAL A 81 20.66 6.85 28.36
C VAL A 81 19.34 7.32 28.99
N ASN A 82 19.22 7.24 30.31
CA ASN A 82 18.06 7.75 31.04
C ASN A 82 17.91 9.26 30.87
N GLU A 83 19.01 10.03 30.98
CA GLU A 83 18.99 11.48 30.77
C GLU A 83 18.50 11.82 29.35
N ILE A 84 19.09 11.21 28.32
CA ILE A 84 18.70 11.46 26.92
C ILE A 84 17.22 11.10 26.70
N TYR A 85 16.76 9.97 27.26
CA TYR A 85 15.37 9.55 27.11
C TYR A 85 14.40 10.59 27.66
N TYR A 86 14.53 10.94 28.95
CA TYR A 86 13.59 11.85 29.61
C TYR A 86 13.73 13.31 29.14
N THR A 87 14.94 13.76 28.77
CA THR A 87 15.16 15.17 28.39
C THR A 87 14.92 15.44 26.90
N GLU A 88 15.25 14.51 26.01
CA GLU A 88 15.27 14.75 24.55
C GLU A 88 14.28 13.88 23.76
N LEU A 89 13.86 12.71 24.28
CA LEU A 89 13.02 11.74 23.55
C LEU A 89 11.56 11.69 24.02
N THR A 90 11.23 12.15 25.23
CA THR A 90 9.84 12.17 25.72
C THR A 90 9.03 13.35 25.17
N VAL A 91 7.76 13.10 24.85
CA VAL A 91 6.80 14.13 24.42
C VAL A 91 5.86 14.45 25.56
N LYS A 92 5.63 15.74 25.82
CA LYS A 92 4.73 16.22 26.89
C LYS A 92 3.29 16.51 26.43
N GLY A 93 3.00 16.46 25.13
CA GLY A 93 1.65 16.60 24.57
C GLY A 93 1.61 16.79 23.06
N GLY A 94 0.42 16.64 22.47
CA GLY A 94 0.15 16.81 21.04
C GLY A 94 0.13 15.50 20.25
N ARG A 95 -0.15 15.57 18.94
CA ARG A 95 -0.26 14.42 18.04
C ARG A 95 1.08 13.70 17.78
N LYS A 96 2.22 14.25 18.20
CA LYS A 96 3.55 13.72 17.83
C LYS A 96 4.00 12.60 18.78
N PRO A 97 4.46 11.45 18.26
CA PRO A 97 4.93 10.35 19.11
C PRO A 97 6.35 10.57 19.64
N VAL A 98 7.16 11.40 18.97
CA VAL A 98 8.54 11.75 19.36
C VAL A 98 8.92 13.18 18.96
N PRO A 99 9.92 13.80 19.61
CA PRO A 99 10.55 15.02 19.12
C PRO A 99 11.44 14.73 17.90
N LEU A 100 10.85 14.71 16.70
CA LEU A 100 11.49 14.27 15.44
C LEU A 100 12.92 14.78 15.24
N GLN A 101 13.14 16.09 15.41
CA GLN A 101 14.45 16.71 15.23
C GLN A 101 15.54 16.12 16.13
N ARG A 102 15.19 15.74 17.37
CA ARG A 102 16.13 15.15 18.34
C ARG A 102 16.47 13.72 17.96
N VAL A 103 15.47 12.96 17.51
CA VAL A 103 15.64 11.58 17.03
C VAL A 103 16.54 11.54 15.79
N MET A 104 16.31 12.43 14.83
CA MET A 104 17.16 12.58 13.63
C MET A 104 18.63 12.85 13.98
N ILE A 105 18.90 13.77 14.91
CA ILE A 105 20.28 14.08 15.33
C ILE A 105 20.96 12.85 15.95
N LEU A 106 20.22 12.08 16.77
CA LEU A 106 20.75 10.85 17.37
C LEU A 106 21.03 9.77 16.32
N GLU A 107 20.16 9.62 15.32
CA GLU A 107 20.35 8.70 14.20
C GLU A 107 21.61 9.07 13.39
N VAL A 108 21.75 10.34 12.99
CA VAL A 108 22.93 10.84 12.24
C VAL A 108 24.22 10.60 13.02
N SER A 109 24.16 10.65 14.35
CA SER A 109 25.30 10.38 15.23
C SER A 109 25.59 8.88 15.44
N GLN A 110 24.79 7.98 14.84
CA GLN A 110 24.85 6.53 15.00
C GLN A 110 24.70 6.07 16.47
N TYR A 111 23.71 6.65 17.18
CA TYR A 111 23.45 6.35 18.58
C TYR A 111 23.12 4.87 18.83
N LEU A 112 22.39 4.23 17.90
CA LEU A 112 22.05 2.81 17.99
C LEU A 112 23.29 1.92 17.86
N GLU A 113 24.05 2.10 16.79
CA GLU A 113 25.15 1.23 16.39
C GLU A 113 26.37 1.38 17.27
N ASN A 114 26.66 2.59 17.73
CA ASN A 114 27.90 2.87 18.48
C ASN A 114 27.69 2.95 19.99
N TYR A 115 26.47 3.17 20.50
CA TYR A 115 26.23 3.36 21.94
C TYR A 115 25.20 2.40 22.53
N LEU A 116 23.99 2.28 21.96
CA LEU A 116 22.93 1.47 22.55
C LEU A 116 23.15 -0.04 22.35
N TRP A 117 23.35 -0.49 21.11
CA TRP A 117 23.39 -1.91 20.77
C TRP A 117 24.64 -2.65 21.30
N PRO A 118 25.87 -2.09 21.18
CA PRO A 118 27.06 -2.75 21.72
C PRO A 118 26.97 -2.98 23.23
N ASN A 119 26.31 -2.07 23.95
CA ASN A 119 26.16 -2.10 25.41
C ASN A 119 24.85 -2.74 25.89
N PHE A 120 24.05 -3.31 24.99
CA PHE A 120 22.82 -4.00 25.36
C PHE A 120 23.12 -5.32 26.10
N SER A 121 22.47 -5.51 27.25
CA SER A 121 22.45 -6.76 28.00
C SER A 121 21.02 -7.07 28.48
N PRO A 122 20.51 -8.31 28.39
CA PRO A 122 19.10 -8.59 28.63
C PRO A 122 18.69 -8.40 30.10
N GLU A 123 19.63 -8.63 31.02
CA GLU A 123 19.39 -8.56 32.47
C GLU A 123 19.52 -7.15 33.02
N ALA A 124 20.46 -6.34 32.51
CA ALA A 124 20.73 -5.00 33.04
C ALA A 124 20.09 -3.86 32.23
N ALA A 125 19.55 -4.12 31.04
CA ALA A 125 18.91 -3.09 30.23
C ALA A 125 17.65 -2.53 30.91
N SER A 126 17.67 -1.21 31.12
CA SER A 126 16.53 -0.44 31.62
C SER A 126 15.43 -0.33 30.56
N PHE A 127 14.25 0.11 31.00
CA PHE A 127 13.14 0.40 30.09
C PHE A 127 13.54 1.47 29.06
N GLU A 128 14.20 2.53 29.51
CA GLU A 128 14.65 3.67 28.72
C GLU A 128 15.65 3.26 27.65
N HIS A 129 16.53 2.29 27.93
CA HIS A 129 17.47 1.73 26.96
C HIS A 129 16.73 1.00 25.84
N VAL A 130 15.82 0.09 26.20
CA VAL A 130 15.04 -0.69 25.21
C VAL A 130 14.12 0.20 24.39
N MET A 131 13.45 1.16 25.02
CA MET A 131 12.60 2.12 24.32
C MET A 131 13.43 3.02 23.39
N SER A 132 14.60 3.50 23.82
CA SER A 132 15.49 4.27 22.95
C SER A 132 15.93 3.49 21.71
N MET A 133 16.20 2.18 21.85
CA MET A 133 16.49 1.32 20.69
C MET A 133 15.28 1.19 19.75
N ILE A 134 14.08 1.01 20.29
CA ILE A 134 12.82 1.00 19.52
C ILE A 134 12.68 2.29 18.70
N LEU A 135 12.91 3.45 19.32
CA LEU A 135 12.81 4.75 18.66
C LEU A 135 13.82 4.90 17.51
N MET A 136 15.06 4.47 17.71
CA MET A 136 16.09 4.53 16.66
C MET A 136 15.76 3.59 15.50
N VAL A 137 15.22 2.40 15.77
CA VAL A 137 14.78 1.48 14.70
C VAL A 137 13.64 2.11 13.90
N ASN A 138 12.62 2.66 14.57
CA ASN A 138 11.51 3.33 13.90
C ASN A 138 11.98 4.50 13.02
N GLU A 139 12.94 5.28 13.50
CA GLU A 139 13.53 6.39 12.74
C GLU A 139 14.26 5.92 11.49
N LYS A 140 15.01 4.82 11.57
CA LYS A 140 15.66 4.24 10.39
C LYS A 140 14.66 3.82 9.31
N PHE A 141 13.52 3.25 9.71
CA PHE A 141 12.43 2.96 8.77
C PHE A 141 11.84 4.24 8.15
N ARG A 142 11.67 5.29 8.95
CA ARG A 142 11.15 6.59 8.49
C ARG A 142 12.06 7.24 7.46
N GLU A 143 13.38 7.18 7.67
CA GLU A 143 14.41 7.69 6.75
C GLU A 143 14.75 6.69 5.60
N ASN A 144 14.08 5.54 5.57
CA ASN A 144 14.31 4.48 4.58
C ASN A 144 15.77 3.99 4.53
N VAL A 145 16.37 3.82 5.71
CA VAL A 145 17.72 3.28 5.92
C VAL A 145 17.61 1.86 6.47
N ALA A 146 18.59 1.00 6.16
CA ALA A 146 18.60 -0.39 6.59
C ALA A 146 18.64 -0.54 8.13
N ALA A 147 17.48 -0.86 8.72
CA ALA A 147 17.30 -0.87 10.17
C ALA A 147 17.88 -2.11 10.88
N TRP A 148 17.90 -3.28 10.20
CA TRP A 148 18.25 -4.56 10.85
C TRP A 148 19.73 -4.95 10.77
N ILE A 149 20.50 -4.34 9.87
CA ILE A 149 21.88 -4.75 9.56
C ILE A 149 22.78 -4.74 10.81
N CYS A 150 22.63 -3.75 11.69
CA CYS A 150 23.45 -3.63 12.90
C CYS A 150 23.28 -4.78 13.91
N PHE A 151 22.20 -5.55 13.81
CA PHE A 151 21.93 -6.66 14.74
C PHE A 151 22.58 -7.98 14.31
N TYR A 152 23.07 -8.08 13.08
CA TYR A 152 23.68 -9.31 12.55
C TYR A 152 24.97 -9.72 13.28
N ASP A 153 25.71 -8.75 13.83
CA ASP A 153 26.95 -9.01 14.58
C ASP A 153 26.71 -9.83 15.85
N ARG A 154 25.51 -9.74 16.45
CA ARG A 154 25.14 -10.40 17.72
C ARG A 154 23.74 -11.02 17.67
N LYS A 155 23.52 -11.99 16.78
CA LYS A 155 22.21 -12.64 16.54
C LYS A 155 21.53 -13.18 17.82
N ASP A 156 22.26 -13.85 18.70
CA ASP A 156 21.68 -14.42 19.93
C ASP A 156 21.14 -13.34 20.88
N MET A 157 21.83 -12.20 20.93
CA MET A 157 21.42 -11.05 21.73
C MET A 157 20.20 -10.36 21.14
N PHE A 158 20.03 -10.44 19.81
CA PHE A 158 18.85 -9.90 19.14
C PHE A 158 17.60 -10.68 19.53
N LYS A 159 17.71 -12.01 19.64
CA LYS A 159 16.61 -12.84 20.16
C LYS A 159 16.22 -12.42 21.59
N ALA A 160 17.20 -12.17 22.45
CA ALA A 160 16.98 -11.70 23.81
C ALA A 160 16.41 -10.26 23.86
N PHE A 161 16.84 -9.38 22.96
CA PHE A 161 16.26 -8.05 22.77
C PHE A 161 14.78 -8.13 22.41
N LEU A 162 14.41 -8.93 21.40
CA LEU A 162 13.00 -9.12 21.02
C LEU A 162 12.18 -9.70 22.18
N GLU A 163 12.71 -10.64 22.96
CA GLU A 163 12.02 -11.14 24.15
C GLU A 163 11.79 -10.03 25.18
N ARG A 164 12.79 -9.16 25.40
CA ARG A 164 12.65 -7.99 26.28
C ARG A 164 11.63 -6.99 25.76
N VAL A 165 11.57 -6.76 24.44
CA VAL A 165 10.55 -5.91 23.79
C VAL A 165 9.14 -6.49 23.99
N LEU A 166 8.95 -7.79 23.82
CA LEU A 166 7.62 -8.41 24.03
C LEU A 166 7.15 -8.32 25.48
N ARG A 167 8.08 -8.34 26.43
CA ARG A 167 7.81 -8.17 27.87
C ARG A 167 7.91 -6.72 28.35
N LEU A 168 8.08 -5.74 27.45
CA LEU A 168 8.33 -4.35 27.83
C LEU A 168 7.17 -3.72 28.63
N LYS A 169 5.95 -4.23 28.43
CA LYS A 169 4.74 -3.81 29.14
C LYS A 169 4.58 -4.47 30.52
N GLU A 170 5.41 -5.45 30.88
CA GLU A 170 5.32 -6.13 32.17
C GLU A 170 5.84 -5.22 33.29
N GLY A 171 4.98 -4.87 34.26
CA GLY A 171 5.37 -4.12 35.46
C GLY A 171 5.30 -2.59 35.36
N ARG A 172 4.92 -2.02 34.20
CA ARG A 172 4.71 -0.58 34.01
C ARG A 172 3.62 -0.30 32.97
N SER A 173 2.77 0.69 33.23
CA SER A 173 1.87 1.24 32.20
C SER A 173 2.63 2.19 31.28
N LEU A 174 2.43 2.02 29.98
CA LEU A 174 3.00 2.91 28.97
C LEU A 174 2.11 4.14 28.77
N THR A 175 2.74 5.30 28.56
CA THR A 175 2.07 6.50 28.03
C THR A 175 1.57 6.25 26.61
N ILE A 176 0.62 7.06 26.12
CA ILE A 176 0.08 6.88 24.77
C ILE A 176 1.17 7.01 23.69
N ALA A 177 2.13 7.93 23.86
CA ALA A 177 3.26 8.09 22.95
C ALA A 177 4.18 6.85 22.96
N GLU A 178 4.48 6.29 24.13
CA GLU A 178 5.24 5.03 24.25
C GLU A 178 4.49 3.86 23.60
N LYS A 179 3.16 3.78 23.76
CA LYS A 179 2.31 2.76 23.10
C LYS A 179 2.37 2.89 21.58
N THR A 180 2.28 4.11 21.04
CA THR A 180 2.35 4.37 19.60
C THR A 180 3.72 4.00 19.03
N ASN A 181 4.82 4.35 19.70
CA ASN A 181 6.16 3.98 19.25
C ASN A 181 6.43 2.47 19.33
N TYR A 182 5.95 1.83 20.39
CA TYR A 182 5.98 0.38 20.51
C TYR A 182 5.22 -0.30 19.35
N LEU A 183 4.03 0.19 19.05
CA LEU A 183 3.21 -0.31 17.96
C LEU A 183 3.89 -0.10 16.60
N LEU A 184 4.49 1.06 16.36
CA LEU A 184 5.24 1.33 15.13
C LEU A 184 6.43 0.37 14.95
N PHE A 185 7.12 0.01 16.04
CA PHE A 185 8.16 -1.02 15.99
C PHE A 185 7.59 -2.39 15.63
N MET A 186 6.43 -2.76 16.20
CA MET A 186 5.76 -4.00 15.84
C MET A 186 5.32 -4.01 14.38
N ILE A 187 4.79 -2.90 13.86
CA ILE A 187 4.45 -2.72 12.43
C ILE A 187 5.70 -2.99 11.57
N ASN A 188 6.81 -2.31 11.86
CA ASN A 188 8.06 -2.48 11.12
C ASN A 188 8.60 -3.92 11.20
N ALA A 189 8.50 -4.56 12.37
CA ALA A 189 8.93 -5.94 12.56
C ALA A 189 8.07 -6.95 11.77
N PHE A 190 6.74 -6.78 11.72
CA PHE A 190 5.85 -7.60 10.91
C PHE A 190 5.90 -7.28 9.40
N GLN A 191 6.42 -6.12 9.01
CA GLN A 191 6.71 -5.82 7.61
C GLN A 191 8.05 -6.41 7.13
N SER A 192 8.92 -6.83 8.05
CA SER A 192 10.28 -7.31 7.76
C SER A 192 10.41 -8.84 7.92
N LEU A 193 9.39 -9.59 7.54
CA LEU A 193 9.36 -11.06 7.71
C LEU A 193 10.30 -11.81 6.76
N GLU A 194 10.85 -11.12 5.77
CA GLU A 194 11.93 -11.58 4.90
C GLU A 194 13.28 -11.67 5.60
N ASP A 195 13.49 -10.88 6.67
CA ASP A 195 14.71 -10.93 7.44
C ASP A 195 14.64 -12.11 8.43
N GLU A 196 15.54 -13.07 8.27
CA GLU A 196 15.56 -14.33 9.03
C GLU A 196 15.61 -14.08 10.55
N ILE A 197 16.39 -13.09 11.00
CA ILE A 197 16.57 -12.82 12.44
C ILE A 197 15.27 -12.29 13.09
N VAL A 198 14.46 -11.58 12.31
CA VAL A 198 13.18 -11.00 12.75
C VAL A 198 12.08 -12.05 12.66
N SER A 199 11.99 -12.73 11.50
CA SER A 199 10.95 -13.69 11.18
C SER A 199 10.87 -14.84 12.19
N GLU A 200 12.02 -15.40 12.62
CA GLU A 200 12.07 -16.56 13.53
C GLU A 200 11.29 -16.33 14.85
N ARG A 201 11.32 -15.10 15.38
CA ARG A 201 10.66 -14.75 16.64
C ARG A 201 9.30 -14.11 16.43
N ILE A 202 9.18 -13.15 15.51
CA ILE A 202 7.95 -12.39 15.28
C ILE A 202 6.83 -13.29 14.73
N MET A 203 7.13 -14.23 13.82
CA MET A 203 6.13 -15.15 13.29
C MET A 203 5.49 -16.06 14.35
N ARG A 204 6.15 -16.27 15.50
CA ARG A 204 5.56 -17.05 16.60
C ARG A 204 4.35 -16.38 17.22
N LEU A 205 4.27 -15.05 17.16
CA LEU A 205 3.13 -14.27 17.67
C LEU A 205 1.89 -14.43 16.79
N ALA A 206 2.08 -14.68 15.49
CA ALA A 206 1.03 -14.98 14.53
C ALA A 206 0.93 -16.50 14.25
N SER A 207 1.26 -17.33 15.24
CA SER A 207 1.22 -18.79 15.12
C SER A 207 -0.07 -19.39 15.68
N LEU A 208 -0.25 -20.71 15.55
CA LEU A 208 -1.46 -21.39 15.97
C LEU A 208 -1.69 -21.28 17.49
N GLU A 209 -0.65 -20.95 18.26
CA GLU A 209 -0.74 -20.69 19.70
C GLU A 209 -1.69 -19.52 20.03
N CYS A 210 -1.84 -18.53 19.14
CA CYS A 210 -2.77 -17.41 19.37
C CYS A 210 -4.24 -17.86 19.42
N TRP A 211 -4.56 -19.07 18.94
CA TRP A 211 -5.93 -19.61 19.03
C TRP A 211 -6.32 -20.03 20.45
N HIS A 212 -5.38 -20.08 21.39
CA HIS A 212 -5.70 -20.24 22.81
C HIS A 212 -6.53 -19.08 23.37
N SER A 213 -6.47 -17.88 22.75
CA SER A 213 -7.25 -16.72 23.17
C SER A 213 -8.58 -16.55 22.42
N LEU A 214 -8.93 -17.47 21.50
CA LEU A 214 -10.22 -17.44 20.82
C LEU A 214 -11.35 -17.86 21.75
N SER A 215 -12.54 -17.29 21.54
CA SER A 215 -13.74 -17.86 22.13
C SER A 215 -13.90 -19.32 21.71
N TYR A 216 -14.40 -20.16 22.62
CA TYR A 216 -14.56 -21.58 22.35
C TYR A 216 -15.44 -21.85 21.12
N GLY A 217 -16.43 -20.99 20.87
CA GLY A 217 -17.27 -21.07 19.69
C GLY A 217 -16.53 -20.82 18.40
N ARG A 218 -15.75 -19.74 18.33
CA ARG A 218 -14.96 -19.41 17.15
C ARG A 218 -13.90 -20.47 16.88
N PHE A 219 -13.20 -20.91 17.92
CA PHE A 219 -12.21 -21.97 17.85
C PHE A 219 -12.78 -23.26 17.24
N GLN A 220 -13.97 -23.69 17.67
CA GLN A 220 -14.64 -24.85 17.09
C GLN A 220 -14.99 -24.65 15.61
N MET A 221 -15.50 -23.47 15.25
CA MET A 221 -15.86 -23.17 13.87
C MET A 221 -14.64 -23.27 12.94
N GLU A 222 -13.52 -22.65 13.31
CA GLU A 222 -12.30 -22.64 12.50
C GLU A 222 -11.68 -24.04 12.34
N LEU A 223 -11.72 -24.87 13.39
CA LEU A 223 -11.26 -26.27 13.30
C LEU A 223 -12.15 -27.13 12.40
N CYS A 224 -13.46 -26.89 12.38
CA CYS A 224 -14.38 -27.59 11.49
C CYS A 224 -14.19 -27.19 10.02
N LEU A 225 -13.77 -25.96 9.76
CA LEU A 225 -13.43 -25.50 8.41
C LEU A 225 -12.15 -26.16 7.89
N ASN A 226 -11.22 -26.52 8.79
CA ASN A 226 -9.89 -27.03 8.42
C ASN A 226 -9.44 -28.23 9.26
N GLU A 227 -9.79 -29.44 8.81
CA GLU A 227 -9.44 -30.69 9.50
C GLU A 227 -7.92 -30.90 9.68
N ASN A 228 -7.10 -30.37 8.77
CA ASN A 228 -5.65 -30.45 8.85
C ASN A 228 -5.07 -29.75 10.09
N LEU A 229 -5.73 -28.68 10.56
CA LEU A 229 -5.32 -27.95 11.76
C LEU A 229 -5.60 -28.74 13.03
N ILE A 230 -6.62 -29.60 13.04
CA ILE A 230 -6.94 -30.46 14.19
C ILE A 230 -5.74 -31.32 14.57
N LYS A 231 -5.03 -31.89 13.58
CA LYS A 231 -3.82 -32.70 13.82
C LYS A 231 -2.69 -31.85 14.41
N LYS A 232 -2.48 -30.63 13.92
CA LYS A 232 -1.46 -29.70 14.43
C LYS A 232 -1.78 -29.25 15.85
N TRP A 233 -3.03 -28.86 16.11
CA TRP A 233 -3.51 -28.49 17.44
C TRP A 233 -3.33 -29.61 18.47
N ARG A 234 -3.68 -30.86 18.12
CA ARG A 234 -3.47 -32.01 19.02
C ARG A 234 -2.00 -32.18 19.40
N ARG A 235 -1.04 -31.87 18.52
CA ARG A 235 0.40 -31.92 18.84
C ARG A 235 0.79 -30.81 19.82
N ILE A 236 0.28 -29.59 19.63
CA ILE A 236 0.49 -28.47 20.57
C ILE A 236 -0.06 -28.83 21.94
N ALA A 237 -1.32 -29.29 22.01
CA ALA A 237 -1.96 -29.74 23.25
C ALA A 237 -1.22 -30.92 23.90
N LYS A 238 -0.54 -31.77 23.12
CA LYS A 238 0.29 -32.86 23.64
C LYS A 238 1.57 -32.34 24.31
N ARG A 239 2.20 -31.26 23.82
CA ARG A 239 3.39 -30.66 24.44
C ARG A 239 3.11 -30.23 25.88
N ALA A 240 1.96 -29.63 26.13
CA ALA A 240 1.52 -29.27 27.48
C ALA A 240 1.36 -30.50 28.39
N LYS A 241 0.75 -31.58 27.86
CA LYS A 241 0.61 -32.85 28.59
C LYS A 241 1.95 -33.52 28.87
N ASP A 242 2.90 -33.42 27.95
CA ASP A 242 4.23 -34.03 28.09
C ASP A 242 5.11 -33.20 29.05
N ALA A 243 4.98 -31.87 29.08
CA ALA A 243 5.61 -31.01 30.09
C ALA A 243 5.05 -31.29 31.50
N ALA A 244 3.73 -31.44 31.62
CA ALA A 244 3.09 -31.85 32.88
C ALA A 244 3.59 -33.22 33.37
N LYS A 245 3.87 -34.17 32.47
CA LYS A 245 4.49 -35.46 32.82
C LYS A 245 5.96 -35.34 33.28
N ARG A 246 6.67 -34.29 32.85
CA ARG A 246 8.05 -33.99 33.29
C ARG A 246 8.09 -33.20 34.60
N GLY A 247 6.93 -32.86 35.19
CA GLY A 247 6.85 -32.04 36.40
C GLY A 247 7.04 -30.54 36.16
N GLU A 248 7.04 -30.10 34.89
CA GLU A 248 7.12 -28.70 34.51
C GLU A 248 5.70 -28.09 34.48
N THR A 249 5.49 -26.95 35.14
CA THR A 249 4.25 -26.17 35.00
C THR A 249 4.30 -25.38 33.69
N PHE A 250 3.85 -25.99 32.60
CA PHE A 250 3.71 -25.32 31.31
C PHE A 250 2.24 -25.17 30.96
N ASP A 251 1.72 -23.94 31.08
CA ASP A 251 0.40 -23.58 30.59
C ASP A 251 0.54 -22.82 29.25
N PRO A 252 0.15 -23.43 28.12
CA PRO A 252 0.17 -22.79 26.80
C PRO A 252 -0.69 -21.52 26.76
N THR A 253 -1.75 -21.45 27.58
CA THR A 253 -2.67 -20.29 27.57
C THR A 253 -2.03 -19.05 28.19
N THR A 254 -1.02 -19.22 29.05
CA THR A 254 -0.28 -18.10 29.64
C THR A 254 0.94 -17.67 28.82
N ALA A 255 1.25 -18.38 27.73
CA ALA A 255 2.35 -18.02 26.86
C ALA A 255 2.15 -16.63 26.25
N VAL A 256 3.25 -15.90 26.04
CA VAL A 256 3.23 -14.58 25.41
C VAL A 256 2.62 -14.70 24.01
N GLU A 257 2.99 -15.73 23.27
CA GLU A 257 2.49 -16.03 21.93
C GLU A 257 0.97 -16.24 21.87
N ALA A 258 0.37 -16.74 22.96
CA ALA A 258 -1.07 -16.98 23.03
C ALA A 258 -1.86 -15.70 23.32
N LYS A 259 -1.34 -14.82 24.18
CA LYS A 259 -2.08 -13.64 24.67
C LYS A 259 -1.71 -12.34 23.95
N PHE A 260 -0.53 -12.24 23.33
CA PHE A 260 0.01 -10.98 22.83
C PHE A 260 -0.95 -10.21 21.93
N LEU A 261 -1.40 -10.84 20.83
CA LEU A 261 -2.29 -10.19 19.86
C LEU A 261 -3.66 -9.87 20.46
N ARG A 262 -4.21 -10.76 21.29
CA ARG A 262 -5.49 -10.52 21.97
C ARG A 262 -5.39 -9.30 22.90
N ASN A 263 -4.37 -9.27 23.74
CA ASN A 263 -4.16 -8.21 24.72
C ASN A 263 -3.95 -6.84 24.06
N ILE A 264 -3.19 -6.78 22.95
CA ILE A 264 -2.95 -5.49 22.28
C ILE A 264 -4.21 -5.00 21.54
N ILE A 265 -5.05 -5.90 21.03
CA ILE A 265 -6.37 -5.56 20.47
C ILE A 265 -7.31 -5.05 21.57
N GLU A 266 -7.36 -5.71 22.72
CA GLU A 266 -8.19 -5.27 23.85
C GLU A 266 -7.71 -3.92 24.39
N GLU A 267 -6.40 -3.71 24.54
CA GLU A 267 -5.83 -2.40 24.91
C GLU A 267 -6.21 -1.30 23.91
N PHE A 268 -6.20 -1.61 22.61
CA PHE A 268 -6.68 -0.68 21.58
C PHE A 268 -8.14 -0.32 21.77
N LEU A 269 -9.01 -1.31 21.98
CA LEU A 269 -10.44 -1.07 22.16
C LEU A 269 -10.72 -0.24 23.41
N ASP A 270 -9.96 -0.46 24.49
CA ASP A 270 -10.05 0.35 25.70
C ASP A 270 -9.67 1.81 25.44
N VAL A 271 -8.59 2.05 24.68
CA VAL A 271 -8.19 3.41 24.27
C VAL A 271 -9.25 4.04 23.36
N LEU A 272 -9.84 3.28 22.44
CA LEU A 272 -10.87 3.76 21.53
C LEU A 272 -12.17 4.18 22.27
N ASP A 273 -12.63 3.38 23.24
CA ASP A 273 -13.88 3.65 23.97
C ASP A 273 -13.70 4.74 25.04
N SER A 274 -12.54 4.81 25.70
CA SER A 274 -12.33 5.66 26.89
C SER A 274 -11.26 6.74 26.76
N GLY A 275 -10.26 6.57 25.90
CA GLY A 275 -9.09 7.46 25.81
C GLY A 275 -9.24 8.61 24.82
N VAL A 276 -9.98 8.40 23.71
CA VAL A 276 -10.10 9.38 22.62
C VAL A 276 -10.94 10.59 23.02
N PHE A 277 -12.08 10.36 23.67
CA PHE A 277 -13.02 11.41 24.08
C PHE A 277 -12.96 11.56 25.60
N SER A 278 -12.19 12.54 26.06
CA SER A 278 -12.09 12.84 27.48
C SER A 278 -13.12 13.90 27.88
N ARG A 279 -13.95 13.60 28.88
CA ARG A 279 -14.84 14.58 29.49
C ARG A 279 -14.05 15.34 30.56
N LYS A 280 -13.76 16.63 30.35
CA LYS A 280 -13.16 17.44 31.43
C LYS A 280 -14.09 17.42 32.65
N PRO A 281 -13.57 17.24 33.88
CA PRO A 281 -14.30 17.66 35.07
C PRO A 281 -14.59 19.16 34.95
N LYS A 282 -15.78 19.60 35.35
CA LYS A 282 -15.97 21.02 35.66
C LYS A 282 -15.04 21.32 36.84
N ASP A 283 -13.96 22.07 36.61
CA ASP A 283 -13.33 22.78 37.71
C ASP A 283 -14.38 23.79 38.19
N ASP A 284 -14.81 23.62 39.43
CA ASP A 284 -15.66 24.58 40.14
C ASP A 284 -14.96 25.95 40.19
N GLU A 285 -15.75 27.01 40.06
CA GLU A 285 -15.39 28.43 40.11
C GLU A 285 -14.91 29.08 38.79
N ASP A 286 -15.80 29.14 37.80
CA ASP A 286 -16.19 30.47 37.29
C ASP A 286 -17.56 30.43 36.60
N ASN A 287 -18.42 31.36 37.03
CA ASN A 287 -19.77 31.57 36.49
C ASN A 287 -19.67 32.13 35.07
N ASP A 288 -20.05 31.34 34.06
CA ASP A 288 -20.72 31.93 32.90
C ASP A 288 -21.89 31.05 32.41
N LEU A 289 -23.06 31.67 32.39
CA LEU A 289 -24.31 31.08 31.93
C LEU A 289 -24.36 31.19 30.41
N GLY A 290 -23.82 30.17 29.72
CA GLY A 290 -23.84 30.09 28.25
C GLY A 290 -23.75 28.66 27.72
N ASP A 291 -24.90 28.15 27.29
CA ASP A 291 -25.18 26.97 26.44
C ASP A 291 -24.67 25.56 26.80
N GLY A 292 -25.61 24.61 26.80
CA GLY A 292 -25.48 23.23 27.25
C GLY A 292 -24.77 22.27 26.28
N HIS A 293 -23.64 22.65 25.71
CA HIS A 293 -22.74 21.74 24.98
C HIS A 293 -21.33 21.82 25.57
N GLY A 294 -21.02 20.93 26.52
CA GLY A 294 -19.63 20.76 26.95
C GLY A 294 -18.82 20.31 25.74
N SER A 295 -17.90 21.14 25.26
CA SER A 295 -16.98 20.80 24.16
C SER A 295 -16.22 19.53 24.51
N GLU A 296 -16.55 18.40 23.89
CA GLU A 296 -15.78 17.17 24.01
C GLU A 296 -14.36 17.43 23.53
N TYR A 297 -13.37 17.20 24.38
CA TYR A 297 -11.97 17.34 24.02
C TYR A 297 -11.49 16.02 23.42
N VAL A 298 -11.01 16.08 22.17
CA VAL A 298 -10.44 14.93 21.47
C VAL A 298 -8.94 14.91 21.69
N ASP A 299 -8.43 13.82 22.28
CA ASP A 299 -6.99 13.61 22.45
C ASP A 299 -6.34 13.13 21.15
N ASP A 300 -5.61 14.03 20.48
CA ASP A 300 -4.98 13.76 19.20
C ASP A 300 -3.92 12.62 19.26
N ALA A 301 -3.32 12.38 20.43
CA ALA A 301 -2.35 11.30 20.60
C ALA A 301 -3.04 9.92 20.66
N CYS A 302 -4.21 9.86 21.30
CA CYS A 302 -5.08 8.67 21.28
C CYS A 302 -5.63 8.41 19.88
N VAL A 303 -5.99 9.46 19.12
CA VAL A 303 -6.41 9.33 17.72
C VAL A 303 -5.28 8.71 16.88
N LEU A 304 -4.06 9.25 16.95
CA LEU A 304 -2.91 8.69 16.21
C LEU A 304 -2.64 7.23 16.59
N TYR A 305 -2.73 6.88 17.87
CA TYR A 305 -2.58 5.50 18.32
C TYR A 305 -3.62 4.58 17.67
N CYS A 306 -4.89 4.99 17.63
CA CYS A 306 -5.97 4.22 17.00
C CYS A 306 -5.74 4.06 15.49
N GLU A 307 -5.30 5.12 14.80
CA GLU A 307 -4.99 5.07 13.37
C GLU A 307 -3.82 4.10 13.08
N ARG A 308 -2.71 4.19 13.85
CA ARG A 308 -1.59 3.23 13.77
C ARG A 308 -2.02 1.80 14.10
N PHE A 309 -3.00 1.62 14.96
CA PHE A 309 -3.51 0.29 15.28
C PHE A 309 -4.30 -0.33 14.14
N MET A 310 -5.06 0.48 13.39
CA MET A 310 -5.69 0.01 12.15
C MET A 310 -4.63 -0.37 11.11
N GLU A 311 -3.60 0.46 10.93
CA GLU A 311 -2.46 0.15 10.07
C GLU A 311 -1.83 -1.22 10.42
N PHE A 312 -1.59 -1.46 11.72
CA PHE A 312 -1.05 -2.74 12.20
C PHE A 312 -1.93 -3.94 11.82
N LEU A 313 -3.25 -3.85 12.03
CA LEU A 313 -4.16 -4.93 11.67
C LEU A 313 -4.27 -5.13 10.15
N ILE A 314 -4.29 -4.05 9.38
CA ILE A 314 -4.30 -4.10 7.91
C ILE A 314 -3.06 -4.85 7.42
N ASP A 315 -1.87 -4.49 7.91
CA ASP A 315 -0.63 -5.14 7.51
C ASP A 315 -0.66 -6.65 7.81
N LEU A 316 -1.11 -7.03 9.01
CA LEU A 316 -1.24 -8.43 9.42
C LEU A 316 -2.23 -9.22 8.54
N LEU A 317 -3.32 -8.61 8.09
CA LEU A 317 -4.33 -9.28 7.25
C LEU A 317 -4.01 -9.23 5.75
N SER A 318 -3.14 -8.31 5.33
CA SER A 318 -2.71 -8.11 3.93
C SER A 318 -1.57 -9.04 3.50
N GLN A 319 -1.04 -9.86 4.41
CA GLN A 319 0.00 -10.86 4.17
C GLN A 319 -0.51 -12.25 4.55
N LEU A 320 -0.37 -13.21 3.63
CA LEU A 320 -0.91 -14.57 3.82
C LEU A 320 -0.35 -15.32 5.05
N PRO A 321 0.96 -15.25 5.39
CA PRO A 321 1.52 -15.98 6.52
C PRO A 321 0.90 -15.61 7.88
N THR A 322 0.63 -14.32 8.09
CA THR A 322 0.02 -13.79 9.31
C THR A 322 -1.50 -13.90 9.29
N ARG A 323 -2.13 -13.56 8.15
CA ARG A 323 -3.59 -13.56 7.96
C ARG A 323 -4.24 -14.86 8.39
N ARG A 324 -3.68 -16.00 7.99
CA ARG A 324 -4.17 -17.37 8.24
C ARG A 324 -4.66 -17.63 9.66
N LEU A 325 -3.94 -17.08 10.64
CA LEU A 325 -4.15 -17.38 12.04
C LEU A 325 -4.65 -16.16 12.81
N VAL A 326 -4.39 -14.96 12.32
CA VAL A 326 -4.79 -13.69 12.93
C VAL A 326 -6.20 -13.25 12.51
N ARG A 327 -6.65 -13.50 11.26
CA ARG A 327 -7.99 -13.10 10.82
C ARG A 327 -9.11 -13.66 11.72
N PRO A 328 -9.08 -14.95 12.14
CA PRO A 328 -10.07 -15.46 13.08
C PRO A 328 -10.11 -14.73 14.42
N LEU A 329 -8.97 -14.24 14.91
CA LEU A 329 -8.87 -13.49 16.16
C LEU A 329 -9.49 -12.10 16.04
N VAL A 330 -9.20 -11.38 14.95
CA VAL A 330 -9.81 -10.07 14.66
C VAL A 330 -11.34 -10.18 14.58
N ALA A 331 -11.82 -11.24 13.91
CA ALA A 331 -13.23 -11.52 13.78
C ALA A 331 -13.90 -11.97 15.10
N ASP A 332 -13.21 -12.74 15.96
CA ASP A 332 -13.71 -13.18 17.28
C ASP A 332 -13.96 -12.00 18.22
N VAL A 333 -13.07 -11.00 18.18
CA VAL A 333 -13.17 -9.77 18.97
C VAL A 333 -14.17 -8.77 18.37
N ALA A 334 -14.60 -9.00 17.11
CA ALA A 334 -15.47 -8.12 16.33
C ALA A 334 -14.92 -6.70 16.20
N VAL A 335 -13.62 -6.58 15.89
CA VAL A 335 -12.90 -5.29 15.82
C VAL A 335 -13.59 -4.31 14.89
N VAL A 336 -13.89 -4.72 13.65
CA VAL A 336 -14.52 -3.86 12.63
C VAL A 336 -15.89 -3.35 13.11
N SER A 337 -16.74 -4.22 13.66
CA SER A 337 -18.05 -3.82 14.20
C SER A 337 -17.93 -2.83 15.37
N LYS A 338 -16.94 -3.01 16.26
CA LYS A 338 -16.69 -2.07 17.37
C LYS A 338 -16.19 -0.72 16.86
N CYS A 339 -15.34 -0.72 15.84
CA CYS A 339 -14.83 0.51 15.22
C CYS A 339 -15.95 1.29 14.52
N HIS A 340 -16.82 0.65 13.74
CA HIS A 340 -17.97 1.28 13.08
C HIS A 340 -18.96 1.95 14.05
N LEU A 341 -19.06 1.41 15.27
CA LEU A 341 -19.92 1.94 16.33
C LEU A 341 -19.22 2.98 17.22
N SER A 342 -17.91 3.17 17.08
CA SER A 342 -17.16 4.11 17.88
C SER A 342 -17.51 5.56 17.54
N ALA A 343 -17.41 6.45 18.52
CA ALA A 343 -17.58 7.88 18.31
C ALA A 343 -16.52 8.44 17.34
N LEU A 344 -15.30 7.89 17.35
CA LEU A 344 -14.20 8.34 16.50
C LEU A 344 -14.52 8.15 15.02
N TYR A 345 -15.11 7.01 14.64
CA TYR A 345 -15.47 6.72 13.25
C TYR A 345 -16.42 7.77 12.63
N ARG A 346 -17.32 8.37 13.43
CA ARG A 346 -18.30 9.36 12.97
C ARG A 346 -17.81 10.80 13.10
N HIS A 347 -16.70 11.02 13.80
CA HIS A 347 -16.20 12.34 14.12
C HIS A 347 -15.31 12.88 12.99
N GLU A 348 -15.33 14.19 12.73
CA GLU A 348 -14.54 14.80 11.64
C GLU A 348 -13.03 14.53 11.78
N LYS A 349 -12.48 14.64 13.00
CA LYS A 349 -11.09 14.27 13.31
C LYS A 349 -10.75 12.79 13.08
N GLY A 350 -11.76 11.91 13.00
CA GLY A 350 -11.59 10.48 12.78
C GLY A 350 -11.72 10.06 11.33
N LYS A 351 -11.73 11.00 10.36
CA LYS A 351 -11.85 10.68 8.93
C LYS A 351 -10.80 9.66 8.45
N LEU A 352 -9.52 9.85 8.80
CA LEU A 352 -8.46 8.90 8.47
C LEU A 352 -8.67 7.55 9.17
N PHE A 353 -9.08 7.55 10.44
CA PHE A 353 -9.43 6.33 11.16
C PHE A 353 -10.56 5.57 10.46
N ALA A 354 -11.63 6.25 10.03
CA ALA A 354 -12.74 5.63 9.31
C ALA A 354 -12.29 5.00 7.98
N GLN A 355 -11.48 5.70 7.19
CA GLN A 355 -10.90 5.15 5.95
C GLN A 355 -10.04 3.90 6.20
N LEU A 356 -9.26 3.88 7.30
CA LEU A 356 -8.48 2.72 7.69
C LEU A 356 -9.36 1.56 8.19
N VAL A 357 -10.46 1.85 8.88
CA VAL A 357 -11.46 0.83 9.29
C VAL A 357 -12.12 0.18 8.06
N ASP A 358 -12.49 0.98 7.06
CA ASP A 358 -13.04 0.48 5.80
C ASP A 358 -12.03 -0.40 5.04
N LEU A 359 -10.75 0.00 5.03
CA LEU A 359 -9.67 -0.81 4.47
C LEU A 359 -9.45 -2.12 5.24
N LEU A 360 -9.55 -2.09 6.58
CA LEU A 360 -9.47 -3.29 7.40
C LEU A 360 -10.66 -4.22 7.12
N GLN A 361 -11.87 -3.70 6.98
CA GLN A 361 -13.06 -4.47 6.60
C GLN A 361 -12.87 -5.13 5.23
N TYR A 362 -12.31 -4.41 4.27
CA TYR A 362 -11.96 -4.94 2.95
C TYR A 362 -11.02 -6.14 3.06
N TYR A 363 -9.93 -6.03 3.83
CA TYR A 363 -9.02 -7.16 4.01
C TYR A 363 -9.65 -8.28 4.85
N GLU A 364 -10.44 -8.01 5.88
CA GLU A 364 -11.12 -9.05 6.66
C GLU A 364 -12.05 -9.90 5.77
N GLY A 365 -12.79 -9.26 4.86
CA GLY A 365 -13.70 -9.88 3.89
C GLY A 365 -13.06 -10.33 2.58
N PHE A 366 -11.74 -10.19 2.42
CA PHE A 366 -11.06 -10.46 1.14
C PHE A 366 -11.33 -11.88 0.62
N GLU A 367 -11.63 -11.99 -0.69
CA GLU A 367 -12.08 -13.20 -1.38
C GLU A 367 -10.94 -14.21 -1.65
N ILE A 368 -10.35 -14.74 -0.58
CA ILE A 368 -9.23 -15.69 -0.61
C ILE A 368 -9.47 -16.88 0.32
N ASP A 369 -9.02 -18.07 -0.09
CA ASP A 369 -8.83 -19.19 0.82
C ASP A 369 -7.58 -18.92 1.68
N ASP A 370 -7.77 -18.59 2.95
CA ASP A 370 -6.66 -18.28 3.87
C ASP A 370 -5.59 -19.39 3.89
N HIS A 371 -5.96 -20.67 3.79
CA HIS A 371 -5.02 -21.78 3.92
C HIS A 371 -4.31 -22.12 2.62
N GLN A 372 -5.04 -22.14 1.50
CA GLN A 372 -4.44 -22.43 0.20
C GLN A 372 -3.76 -21.20 -0.41
N GLY A 373 -4.17 -19.99 -0.03
CA GLY A 373 -3.75 -18.75 -0.69
C GLY A 373 -4.37 -18.55 -2.07
N ARG A 374 -5.39 -19.33 -2.42
CA ARG A 374 -6.04 -19.27 -3.73
C ARG A 374 -7.17 -18.24 -3.71
N GLN A 375 -7.25 -17.43 -4.75
CA GLN A 375 -8.39 -16.54 -4.96
C GLN A 375 -9.68 -17.35 -5.11
N MET A 376 -10.73 -16.93 -4.41
CA MET A 376 -12.06 -17.50 -4.57
C MET A 376 -12.71 -16.98 -5.85
N THR A 377 -13.45 -17.85 -6.54
CA THR A 377 -14.27 -17.44 -7.69
C THR A 377 -15.57 -16.78 -7.23
N ASP A 378 -16.16 -15.94 -8.09
CA ASP A 378 -17.43 -15.25 -7.80
C ASP A 378 -18.55 -16.25 -7.40
N ASP A 379 -18.58 -17.44 -8.03
CA ASP A 379 -19.50 -18.53 -7.70
C ASP A 379 -19.22 -19.16 -6.32
N GLU A 380 -17.95 -19.37 -5.96
CA GLU A 380 -17.56 -19.88 -4.64
C GLU A 380 -17.94 -18.90 -3.52
N VAL A 381 -17.72 -17.60 -3.75
CA VAL A 381 -18.11 -16.52 -2.82
C VAL A 381 -19.63 -16.51 -2.64
N LEU A 382 -20.40 -16.54 -3.73
CA LEU A 382 -21.86 -16.55 -3.69
C LEU A 382 -22.40 -17.81 -3.00
N GLN A 383 -21.84 -18.98 -3.30
CA GLN A 383 -22.24 -20.24 -2.70
C GLN A 383 -21.94 -20.26 -1.18
N SER A 384 -20.79 -19.73 -0.77
CA SER A 384 -20.43 -19.57 0.64
C SER A 384 -21.42 -18.67 1.38
N HIS A 385 -21.74 -17.51 0.80
CA HIS A 385 -22.74 -16.58 1.32
C HIS A 385 -24.13 -17.24 1.48
N TYR A 386 -24.59 -17.98 0.47
CA TYR A 386 -25.89 -18.68 0.53
C TYR A 386 -25.90 -19.81 1.56
N LYS A 387 -24.85 -20.63 1.62
CA LYS A 387 -24.72 -21.69 2.64
C LYS A 387 -24.80 -21.12 4.05
N ARG A 388 -24.12 -20.00 4.30
CA ARG A 388 -24.12 -19.28 5.59
C ARG A 388 -25.51 -18.78 5.97
N LEU A 389 -26.21 -18.10 5.05
CA LEU A 389 -27.58 -17.62 5.30
C LEU A 389 -28.59 -18.76 5.46
N GLN A 390 -28.50 -19.81 4.64
CA GLN A 390 -29.38 -20.98 4.77
C GLN A 390 -29.19 -21.69 6.11
N ALA A 391 -27.95 -21.84 6.58
CA ALA A 391 -27.68 -22.40 7.90
C ALA A 391 -28.34 -21.56 9.01
N PHE A 392 -28.28 -20.23 8.89
CA PHE A 392 -28.97 -19.31 9.81
C PHE A 392 -30.49 -19.43 9.73
N GLN A 393 -31.07 -19.50 8.53
CA GLN A 393 -32.51 -19.69 8.34
C GLN A 393 -32.99 -21.01 8.95
N LEU A 394 -32.24 -22.11 8.78
CA LEU A 394 -32.55 -23.40 9.40
C LEU A 394 -32.49 -23.33 10.92
N LEU A 395 -31.49 -22.65 11.48
CA LEU A 395 -31.37 -22.41 12.92
C LEU A 395 -32.56 -21.59 13.44
N ALA A 396 -32.89 -20.48 12.76
CA ALA A 396 -34.00 -19.61 13.10
C ALA A 396 -35.34 -20.37 13.07
N PHE A 397 -35.59 -21.14 12.00
CA PHE A 397 -36.80 -21.96 11.85
C PHE A 397 -36.97 -22.96 13.00
N LYS A 398 -35.88 -23.64 13.37
CA LYS A 398 -35.91 -24.74 14.34
C LYS A 398 -35.91 -24.26 15.79
N LYS A 399 -35.26 -23.13 16.09
CA LYS A 399 -34.92 -22.74 17.47
C LYS A 399 -35.49 -21.38 17.89
N ILE A 400 -36.02 -20.56 16.98
CA ILE A 400 -36.40 -19.17 17.27
C ILE A 400 -37.75 -18.84 16.61
N PRO A 401 -38.88 -19.15 17.29
CA PRO A 401 -40.22 -18.97 16.71
C PRO A 401 -40.51 -17.55 16.20
N LYS A 402 -39.97 -16.53 16.87
CA LYS A 402 -40.12 -15.11 16.47
C LYS A 402 -39.47 -14.78 15.12
N LEU A 403 -38.45 -15.55 14.70
CA LEU A 403 -37.77 -15.36 13.41
C LEU A 403 -38.32 -16.28 12.31
N ARG A 404 -39.50 -16.87 12.48
CA ARG A 404 -40.06 -17.80 11.49
C ARG A 404 -40.29 -17.15 10.12
N GLU A 405 -40.68 -15.87 10.09
CA GLU A 405 -40.77 -15.12 8.82
C GLU A 405 -39.42 -14.96 8.13
N LEU A 406 -38.37 -14.60 8.89
CA LEU A 406 -37.00 -14.48 8.37
C LEU A 406 -36.52 -15.83 7.81
N ALA A 407 -36.81 -16.91 8.54
CA ALA A 407 -36.42 -18.26 8.16
C ALA A 407 -37.07 -18.75 6.85
N LEU A 408 -38.23 -18.22 6.49
CA LEU A 408 -38.97 -18.57 5.27
C LEU A 408 -38.78 -17.55 4.13
N ALA A 409 -38.10 -16.44 4.39
CA ALA A 409 -37.84 -15.42 3.38
C ALA A 409 -36.85 -15.93 2.31
N ASN A 410 -36.91 -15.35 1.11
CA ASN A 410 -35.85 -15.54 0.12
C ASN A 410 -34.58 -14.80 0.58
N ILE A 411 -33.41 -15.30 0.16
CA ILE A 411 -32.11 -14.73 0.55
C ILE A 411 -32.00 -13.24 0.16
N GLY A 412 -32.53 -12.86 -1.00
CA GLY A 412 -32.52 -11.46 -1.47
C GLY A 412 -33.31 -10.48 -0.59
N ALA A 413 -34.22 -10.95 0.27
CA ALA A 413 -34.96 -10.10 1.21
C ALA A 413 -34.29 -10.00 2.60
N ILE A 414 -33.21 -10.75 2.84
CA ILE A 414 -32.53 -10.79 4.14
C ILE A 414 -31.02 -10.53 4.05
N ASN A 415 -30.47 -10.33 2.84
CA ASN A 415 -29.05 -10.09 2.63
C ASN A 415 -28.67 -8.59 2.61
N LYS A 416 -29.66 -7.68 2.65
CA LYS A 416 -29.44 -6.23 2.80
C LYS A 416 -29.39 -5.85 4.28
N ARG A 417 -28.46 -4.94 4.63
CA ARG A 417 -28.25 -4.47 6.01
C ARG A 417 -29.54 -4.01 6.70
N ALA A 418 -30.27 -3.10 6.05
CA ALA A 418 -31.49 -2.49 6.59
C ALA A 418 -32.62 -3.53 6.80
N ASP A 419 -32.80 -4.43 5.84
CA ASP A 419 -33.85 -5.46 5.89
C ASP A 419 -33.57 -6.48 7.00
N LEU A 420 -32.31 -6.92 7.13
CA LEU A 420 -31.90 -7.84 8.18
C LEU A 420 -32.01 -7.22 9.56
N ALA A 421 -31.54 -5.98 9.74
CA ALA A 421 -31.67 -5.26 11.01
C ALA A 421 -33.13 -5.13 11.46
N LYS A 422 -34.03 -4.78 10.52
CA LYS A 422 -35.47 -4.68 10.76
C LYS A 422 -36.10 -6.02 11.16
N LYS A 423 -35.66 -7.13 10.57
CA LYS A 423 -36.16 -8.46 10.93
C LYS A 423 -35.62 -8.95 12.28
N LEU A 424 -34.42 -8.53 12.67
CA LEU A 424 -33.81 -8.85 13.96
C LEU A 424 -34.40 -8.06 15.13
N SER A 425 -34.95 -6.86 14.89
CA SER A 425 -35.50 -5.99 15.94
C SER A 425 -36.74 -6.55 16.66
N ILE A 426 -37.28 -7.68 16.20
CA ILE A 426 -38.41 -8.39 16.84
C ILE A 426 -37.95 -9.14 18.12
N LEU A 427 -36.65 -9.41 18.26
CA LEU A 427 -36.08 -10.11 19.40
C LEU A 427 -35.89 -9.18 20.60
N SER A 428 -36.05 -9.72 21.81
CA SER A 428 -35.62 -9.00 23.02
C SER A 428 -34.08 -8.93 23.10
N PRO A 429 -33.51 -8.00 23.89
CA PRO A 429 -32.06 -7.94 24.09
C PRO A 429 -31.44 -9.26 24.57
N GLU A 430 -32.10 -10.00 25.47
CA GLU A 430 -31.60 -11.29 25.96
C GLU A 430 -31.68 -12.38 24.89
N GLU A 431 -32.76 -12.40 24.10
CA GLU A 431 -32.92 -13.35 22.99
C GLU A 431 -31.88 -13.11 21.90
N LEU A 432 -31.59 -11.84 21.60
CA LEU A 432 -30.56 -11.45 20.65
C LEU A 432 -29.16 -11.82 21.17
N ARG A 433 -28.86 -11.57 22.44
CA ARG A 433 -27.60 -11.98 23.07
C ARG A 433 -27.41 -13.50 23.04
N ASP A 434 -28.45 -14.28 23.36
CA ASP A 434 -28.38 -15.75 23.27
C ASP A 434 -28.22 -16.21 21.82
N LEU A 435 -28.86 -15.55 20.85
CA LEU A 435 -28.69 -15.85 19.44
C LEU A 435 -27.24 -15.65 18.98
N VAL A 436 -26.68 -14.46 19.22
CA VAL A 436 -25.34 -14.08 18.74
C VAL A 436 -24.25 -14.84 19.49
N CYS A 437 -24.27 -14.81 20.84
CA CYS A 437 -23.18 -15.34 21.65
C CYS A 437 -23.35 -16.82 22.00
N GLY A 438 -24.59 -17.32 22.08
CA GLY A 438 -24.89 -18.70 22.47
C GLY A 438 -25.04 -19.65 21.28
N LYS A 439 -25.97 -19.33 20.37
CA LYS A 439 -26.38 -20.22 19.28
C LYS A 439 -25.45 -20.13 18.06
N LEU A 440 -25.18 -18.91 17.59
CA LEU A 440 -24.27 -18.66 16.46
C LEU A 440 -22.81 -18.59 16.88
N LYS A 441 -22.55 -18.18 18.14
CA LYS A 441 -21.23 -18.02 18.73
C LYS A 441 -20.30 -17.11 17.89
N LEU A 442 -20.86 -16.01 17.38
CA LEU A 442 -20.11 -15.03 16.61
C LEU A 442 -19.18 -14.19 17.50
N VAL A 443 -19.60 -13.96 18.75
CA VAL A 443 -18.87 -13.20 19.78
C VAL A 443 -18.95 -13.96 21.11
N SER A 444 -17.96 -13.76 21.99
CA SER A 444 -17.98 -14.33 23.34
C SER A 444 -19.14 -13.78 24.19
N LYS A 445 -19.67 -14.62 25.09
CA LYS A 445 -20.65 -14.19 26.10
C LYS A 445 -20.05 -13.24 27.15
N ASP A 446 -18.73 -13.34 27.33
CA ASP A 446 -17.94 -12.56 28.27
C ASP A 446 -17.44 -11.24 27.65
N ASP A 447 -17.79 -10.97 26.39
CA ASP A 447 -17.43 -9.71 25.75
C ASP A 447 -18.14 -8.53 26.44
N PRO A 448 -17.43 -7.45 26.80
CA PRO A 448 -18.01 -6.30 27.50
C PRO A 448 -19.14 -5.61 26.72
N TRP A 449 -19.15 -5.73 25.40
CA TRP A 449 -20.17 -5.12 24.53
C TRP A 449 -21.35 -6.06 24.26
N SER A 450 -21.33 -7.30 24.77
CA SER A 450 -22.38 -8.31 24.52
C SER A 450 -23.77 -7.93 25.06
N GLU A 451 -23.88 -6.87 25.86
CA GLU A 451 -25.15 -6.32 26.36
C GLU A 451 -25.69 -5.19 25.47
N ARG A 452 -24.86 -4.61 24.60
CA ARG A 452 -25.24 -3.50 23.71
C ARG A 452 -26.01 -4.05 22.50
N VAL A 453 -27.31 -3.76 22.41
CA VAL A 453 -28.17 -4.23 21.30
C VAL A 453 -27.64 -3.78 19.93
N ALA A 454 -27.21 -2.52 19.81
CA ALA A 454 -26.65 -1.98 18.56
C ALA A 454 -25.42 -2.78 18.08
N PHE A 455 -24.55 -3.20 19.00
CA PHE A 455 -23.39 -4.03 18.69
C PHE A 455 -23.78 -5.42 18.21
N LEU A 456 -24.73 -6.08 18.88
CA LEU A 456 -25.21 -7.40 18.46
C LEU A 456 -25.88 -7.37 17.08
N ILE A 457 -26.65 -6.32 16.77
CA ILE A 457 -27.23 -6.12 15.44
C ILE A 457 -26.12 -5.90 14.40
N GLU A 458 -25.14 -5.03 14.70
CA GLU A 458 -24.04 -4.74 13.80
C GLU A 458 -23.21 -5.98 13.46
N VAL A 459 -22.88 -6.82 14.46
CA VAL A 459 -22.19 -8.11 14.25
C VAL A 459 -23.00 -9.02 13.34
N MET A 460 -24.31 -9.14 13.57
CA MET A 460 -25.19 -9.97 12.73
C MET A 460 -25.24 -9.45 11.30
N VAL A 461 -25.41 -8.15 11.13
CA VAL A 461 -25.53 -7.51 9.82
C VAL A 461 -24.23 -7.64 9.04
N SER A 462 -23.09 -7.27 9.63
CA SER A 462 -21.76 -7.42 9.03
C SER A 462 -21.46 -8.87 8.66
N PHE A 463 -21.85 -9.84 9.50
CA PHE A 463 -21.61 -11.25 9.20
C PHE A 463 -22.50 -11.81 8.08
N PHE A 464 -23.75 -11.34 7.91
CA PHE A 464 -24.70 -11.93 6.97
C PHE A 464 -24.99 -11.12 5.72
N GLU A 465 -24.55 -9.86 5.65
CA GLU A 465 -24.76 -9.02 4.47
C GLU A 465 -24.13 -9.61 3.21
N LYS A 466 -24.71 -9.25 2.05
CA LYS A 466 -24.05 -9.48 0.77
C LYS A 466 -22.94 -8.45 0.62
N GLN A 467 -21.69 -8.93 0.57
CA GLN A 467 -20.55 -8.10 0.22
C GLN A 467 -20.57 -7.79 -1.27
N GLN A 468 -20.22 -6.55 -1.62
CA GLN A 468 -19.98 -6.15 -3.00
C GLN A 468 -18.73 -6.86 -3.49
N SER A 469 -18.77 -7.42 -4.70
CA SER A 469 -17.57 -8.07 -5.26
C SER A 469 -16.48 -7.03 -5.53
N GLN A 470 -15.22 -7.45 -5.44
CA GLN A 470 -14.08 -6.56 -5.67
C GLN A 470 -14.13 -5.95 -7.08
N LYS A 471 -14.54 -6.73 -8.09
CA LYS A 471 -14.73 -6.29 -9.47
C LYS A 471 -15.82 -5.22 -9.60
N GLU A 472 -16.99 -5.43 -8.99
CA GLU A 472 -18.09 -4.45 -9.01
C GLU A 472 -17.66 -3.13 -8.37
N ALA A 473 -16.92 -3.16 -7.27
CA ALA A 473 -16.44 -1.97 -6.57
C ALA A 473 -15.50 -1.13 -7.45
N ILE A 474 -14.57 -1.78 -8.14
CA ILE A 474 -13.60 -1.09 -9.03
C ILE A 474 -14.29 -0.55 -10.28
N ASN A 475 -15.23 -1.30 -10.85
CA ASN A 475 -15.99 -0.85 -12.02
C ASN A 475 -16.92 0.32 -11.71
N ALA A 476 -17.33 0.48 -10.45
CA ALA A 476 -18.08 1.63 -9.96
C ALA A 476 -17.18 2.84 -9.62
N LEU A 477 -15.86 2.70 -9.65
CA LEU A 477 -14.93 3.76 -9.25
C LEU A 477 -14.58 4.70 -10.43
N PRO A 478 -14.71 6.03 -10.27
CA PRO A 478 -14.28 7.00 -11.26
C PRO A 478 -12.77 6.99 -11.52
N LEU A 479 -12.35 7.06 -12.78
CA LEU A 479 -10.92 7.08 -13.13
C LEU A 479 -10.28 8.45 -12.90
N TYR A 480 -11.07 9.51 -12.99
CA TYR A 480 -10.60 10.87 -12.76
C TYR A 480 -10.74 11.27 -11.29
N PRO A 481 -9.76 12.00 -10.73
CA PRO A 481 -9.91 12.58 -9.42
C PRO A 481 -10.93 13.73 -9.42
N ASN A 482 -11.59 13.91 -8.28
CA ASN A 482 -12.49 15.02 -8.00
C ASN A 482 -11.94 15.86 -6.83
N GLU A 483 -12.62 16.98 -6.53
CA GLU A 483 -12.22 17.90 -5.48
C GLU A 483 -12.19 17.30 -4.07
N GLN A 484 -12.99 16.26 -3.79
CA GLN A 484 -13.01 15.67 -2.46
C GLN A 484 -11.73 14.87 -2.19
N ILE A 485 -11.18 14.21 -3.23
CA ILE A 485 -10.00 13.36 -3.12
C ILE A 485 -8.70 14.19 -3.22
N MET A 486 -8.64 15.17 -4.12
CA MET A 486 -7.43 15.97 -4.35
C MET A 486 -6.90 16.66 -3.08
N TRP A 487 -7.79 17.17 -2.24
CA TRP A 487 -7.43 17.89 -1.02
C TRP A 487 -7.57 17.07 0.26
N ASP A 488 -7.74 15.75 0.14
CA ASP A 488 -7.69 14.85 1.27
C ASP A 488 -6.24 14.46 1.59
N GLU A 489 -5.61 15.16 2.54
CA GLU A 489 -4.20 14.94 2.89
C GLU A 489 -3.90 13.54 3.46
N SER A 490 -4.94 12.82 3.89
CA SER A 490 -4.83 11.43 4.35
C SER A 490 -4.58 10.41 3.23
N LEU A 491 -4.98 10.75 1.99
CA LEU A 491 -4.86 9.94 0.78
C LEU A 491 -3.87 10.55 -0.21
N VAL A 492 -3.86 11.87 -0.34
CA VAL A 492 -2.98 12.64 -1.24
C VAL A 492 -2.12 13.58 -0.39
N PRO A 493 -1.03 13.05 0.23
CA PRO A 493 -0.15 13.84 1.06
C PRO A 493 0.59 14.91 0.25
N SER A 494 1.03 15.98 0.93
CA SER A 494 1.96 16.95 0.33
C SER A 494 3.39 16.43 0.33
N ILE A 495 4.28 17.03 -0.49
CA ILE A 495 5.73 16.71 -0.50
C ILE A 495 6.35 16.79 0.91
N ASN A 496 5.81 17.62 1.79
CA ASN A 496 6.33 17.86 3.14
C ASN A 496 5.83 16.85 4.19
N TYR A 497 5.29 15.71 3.76
CA TYR A 497 4.86 14.66 4.67
C TYR A 497 6.05 14.11 5.48
N SER A 498 5.98 14.21 6.80
CA SER A 498 7.09 13.89 7.72
C SER A 498 7.24 12.40 8.04
N GLY A 499 6.25 11.56 7.68
CA GLY A 499 6.17 10.15 8.10
C GLY A 499 5.66 9.94 9.53
N GLU A 500 5.35 11.00 10.28
CA GLU A 500 4.91 10.89 11.70
C GLU A 500 3.49 10.27 11.83
N GLY A 501 2.54 10.67 10.98
CA GLY A 501 1.18 10.08 10.91
C GLY A 501 1.12 8.89 9.96
N CYS A 502 0.08 8.06 10.00
CA CYS A 502 -0.15 7.05 8.96
C CYS A 502 -0.93 7.63 7.78
N LEU A 503 -0.94 6.91 6.66
CA LEU A 503 -1.76 7.22 5.49
C LEU A 503 -2.68 6.03 5.19
N ALA A 504 -3.88 6.30 4.67
CA ALA A 504 -4.80 5.26 4.22
C ALA A 504 -4.41 4.75 2.82
N LEU A 505 -3.14 4.37 2.67
CA LEU A 505 -2.56 3.94 1.41
C LEU A 505 -2.20 2.45 1.44
N PRO A 506 -2.43 1.72 0.34
CA PRO A 506 -1.88 0.38 0.19
C PRO A 506 -0.35 0.42 0.22
N LYS A 507 0.27 -0.60 0.82
CA LYS A 507 1.71 -0.75 0.85
C LYS A 507 2.17 -1.75 -0.20
N LEU A 508 3.25 -1.41 -0.90
CA LEU A 508 3.98 -2.33 -1.75
C LEU A 508 5.13 -2.91 -0.92
N ASN A 509 5.05 -4.21 -0.65
CA ASN A 509 6.12 -4.97 -0.04
C ASN A 509 6.35 -6.24 -0.88
N LEU A 510 6.97 -7.27 -0.31
CA LEU A 510 7.33 -8.48 -1.04
C LEU A 510 6.14 -9.38 -1.36
N GLN A 511 5.08 -9.38 -0.54
CA GLN A 511 3.96 -10.32 -0.65
C GLN A 511 2.62 -9.65 -0.94
N PHE A 512 1.81 -10.31 -1.77
CA PHE A 512 0.45 -9.90 -2.14
C PHE A 512 -0.49 -11.09 -2.06
N LEU A 513 -1.70 -10.90 -1.51
CA LEU A 513 -2.64 -12.01 -1.28
C LEU A 513 -3.00 -12.75 -2.56
N THR A 514 -3.27 -12.01 -3.64
CA THR A 514 -3.63 -12.52 -4.96
C THR A 514 -3.13 -11.55 -6.04
N LEU A 515 -3.20 -11.96 -7.31
CA LEU A 515 -2.93 -11.05 -8.44
C LEU A 515 -3.88 -9.84 -8.42
N HIS A 516 -5.14 -10.05 -8.02
CA HIS A 516 -6.11 -8.98 -7.89
C HIS A 516 -5.72 -7.97 -6.79
N ASP A 517 -5.23 -8.44 -5.64
CA ASP A 517 -4.67 -7.57 -4.59
C ASP A 517 -3.51 -6.74 -5.15
N TYR A 518 -2.53 -7.38 -5.78
CA TYR A 518 -1.39 -6.69 -6.41
C TYR A 518 -1.86 -5.59 -7.38
N LEU A 519 -2.76 -5.92 -8.31
CA LEU A 519 -3.27 -4.96 -9.30
C LEU A 519 -4.03 -3.82 -8.62
N LEU A 520 -4.85 -4.11 -7.60
CA LEU A 520 -5.62 -3.09 -6.87
C LEU A 520 -4.72 -2.13 -6.10
N ARG A 521 -3.66 -2.63 -5.44
CA ARG A 521 -2.70 -1.76 -4.73
C ARG A 521 -2.01 -0.82 -5.71
N ASN A 522 -1.54 -1.34 -6.84
CA ASN A 522 -0.91 -0.54 -7.89
C ASN A 522 -1.89 0.45 -8.52
N PHE A 523 -3.13 0.02 -8.80
CA PHE A 523 -4.19 0.88 -9.32
C PHE A 523 -4.44 2.08 -8.38
N ASN A 524 -4.62 1.82 -7.08
CA ASN A 524 -4.89 2.88 -6.10
C ASN A 524 -3.70 3.82 -5.92
N LEU A 525 -2.48 3.28 -5.80
CA LEU A 525 -1.28 4.09 -5.63
C LEU A 525 -1.02 4.98 -6.85
N PHE A 526 -1.12 4.40 -8.05
CA PHE A 526 -0.94 5.14 -9.29
C PHE A 526 -2.02 6.21 -9.46
N ARG A 527 -3.28 5.91 -9.13
CA ARG A 527 -4.37 6.87 -9.15
C ARG A 527 -4.11 8.05 -8.20
N LEU A 528 -3.66 7.79 -6.98
CA LEU A 528 -3.42 8.83 -5.97
C LEU A 528 -2.16 9.65 -6.26
N GLU A 529 -1.11 9.03 -6.79
CA GLU A 529 0.09 9.73 -7.26
C GLU A 529 -0.22 10.66 -8.44
N SER A 530 -0.95 10.18 -9.44
CA SER A 530 -1.39 11.02 -10.55
C SER A 530 -2.34 12.14 -10.07
N THR A 531 -3.14 11.89 -9.04
CA THR A 531 -3.98 12.92 -8.40
C THR A 531 -3.15 14.03 -7.77
N TYR A 532 -2.01 13.69 -7.14
CA TYR A 532 -1.08 14.68 -6.61
C TYR A 532 -0.52 15.58 -7.73
N GLU A 533 -0.07 15.00 -8.85
CA GLU A 533 0.42 15.78 -9.99
C GLU A 533 -0.66 16.71 -10.56
N ILE A 534 -1.89 16.22 -10.72
CA ILE A 534 -3.01 17.02 -11.23
C ILE A 534 -3.33 18.17 -10.27
N ARG A 535 -3.26 17.93 -8.95
CA ARG A 535 -3.44 18.98 -7.94
C ARG A 535 -2.39 20.08 -8.09
N GLU A 536 -1.13 19.73 -8.33
CA GLU A 536 -0.06 20.72 -8.56
C GLU A 536 -0.30 21.51 -9.85
N ASP A 537 -0.67 20.84 -10.95
CA ASP A 537 -1.00 21.50 -12.21
C ASP A 537 -2.16 22.51 -12.06
N ILE A 538 -3.18 22.18 -11.27
CA ILE A 538 -4.29 23.10 -10.95
C ILE A 538 -3.80 24.29 -10.11
N GLN A 539 -2.95 24.05 -9.09
CA GLN A 539 -2.38 25.10 -8.25
C GLN A 539 -1.45 26.03 -9.02
N GLU A 540 -0.77 25.55 -10.06
CA GLU A 540 0.04 26.37 -10.96
C GLU A 540 -0.87 27.16 -11.92
N ALA A 541 -1.85 26.52 -12.54
CA ALA A 541 -2.63 27.12 -13.63
C ALA A 541 -3.67 28.14 -13.16
N VAL A 542 -4.37 27.90 -12.05
CA VAL A 542 -5.53 28.70 -11.62
C VAL A 542 -5.16 30.12 -11.18
N PRO A 543 -4.10 30.37 -10.38
CA PRO A 543 -3.73 31.72 -9.95
C PRO A 543 -3.47 32.70 -11.11
N HIS A 544 -2.99 32.21 -12.25
CA HIS A 544 -2.72 33.02 -13.43
C HIS A 544 -3.98 33.52 -14.15
N LEU A 545 -5.15 32.92 -13.90
CA LEU A 545 -6.42 33.34 -14.51
C LEU A 545 -6.99 34.61 -13.87
N LEU A 546 -6.57 34.96 -12.65
CA LEU A 546 -7.03 36.13 -11.90
C LEU A 546 -8.56 36.26 -11.91
N ALA A 547 -9.23 35.25 -11.35
CA ALA A 547 -10.68 35.19 -11.25
C ALA A 547 -11.21 36.32 -10.33
N TYR A 548 -12.29 36.98 -10.74
CA TYR A 548 -12.98 38.00 -9.97
C TYR A 548 -14.49 37.94 -10.23
N ILE A 549 -15.29 38.50 -9.33
CA ILE A 549 -16.73 38.66 -9.55
C ILE A 549 -16.97 39.96 -10.31
N ASN A 550 -17.67 39.88 -11.45
CA ASN A 550 -18.01 41.05 -12.25
C ASN A 550 -19.19 41.84 -11.62
N ASN A 551 -19.56 42.97 -12.23
CA ASN A 551 -20.64 43.82 -11.71
C ASN A 551 -22.03 43.16 -11.74
N GLU A 552 -22.18 42.07 -12.49
CA GLU A 552 -23.42 41.29 -12.64
C GLU A 552 -23.47 40.11 -11.65
N GLY A 553 -22.42 39.92 -10.85
CA GLY A 553 -22.33 38.82 -9.87
C GLY A 553 -21.80 37.51 -10.46
N GLU A 554 -21.37 37.50 -11.71
CA GLU A 554 -20.80 36.33 -12.40
C GLU A 554 -19.28 36.27 -12.28
N THR A 555 -18.72 35.06 -12.39
CA THR A 555 -17.26 34.89 -12.37
C THR A 555 -16.67 35.27 -13.72
N ALA A 556 -15.71 36.19 -13.69
CA ALA A 556 -14.95 36.63 -14.86
C ALA A 556 -13.44 36.50 -14.63
N PHE A 557 -12.66 36.51 -15.71
CA PHE A 557 -11.22 36.28 -15.68
C PHE A 557 -10.48 37.45 -16.35
N ARG A 558 -9.49 38.06 -15.66
CA ARG A 558 -8.63 39.13 -16.24
C ARG A 558 -7.28 38.61 -16.71
N GLY A 559 -6.83 37.50 -16.12
CA GLY A 559 -5.54 36.89 -16.40
C GLY A 559 -5.63 35.89 -17.55
N TRP A 560 -4.52 35.23 -17.81
CA TRP A 560 -4.42 34.17 -18.79
C TRP A 560 -3.49 33.08 -18.26
N SER A 561 -3.87 31.82 -18.48
CA SER A 561 -3.03 30.66 -18.20
C SER A 561 -2.67 29.97 -19.50
N ARG A 562 -1.42 29.51 -19.65
CA ARG A 562 -1.00 28.72 -20.82
C ARG A 562 -1.77 27.39 -20.91
N MET A 563 -2.15 26.85 -19.75
CA MET A 563 -2.75 25.52 -19.60
C MET A 563 -4.26 25.54 -19.36
N GLY A 564 -4.85 26.69 -19.00
CA GLY A 564 -6.29 26.84 -18.76
C GLY A 564 -6.92 27.93 -19.62
N VAL A 565 -8.11 27.65 -20.17
CA VAL A 565 -8.91 28.57 -21.02
C VAL A 565 -10.34 28.71 -20.49
N PRO A 566 -10.94 29.92 -20.51
CA PRO A 566 -12.35 30.09 -20.17
C PRO A 566 -13.29 29.38 -21.15
N ILE A 567 -14.28 28.69 -20.58
CA ILE A 567 -15.36 28.02 -21.32
C ILE A 567 -16.39 29.08 -21.70
N LYS A 568 -16.80 29.09 -22.98
CA LYS A 568 -17.92 29.91 -23.45
C LYS A 568 -19.26 29.20 -23.29
N GLU A 569 -19.26 27.90 -23.56
CA GLU A 569 -20.47 27.08 -23.49
C GLU A 569 -20.10 25.64 -23.18
N PHE A 570 -20.87 25.02 -22.28
CA PHE A 570 -20.78 23.60 -21.96
C PHE A 570 -22.17 22.99 -22.03
N LYS A 571 -22.32 21.88 -22.75
CA LYS A 571 -23.60 21.17 -22.91
C LYS A 571 -23.41 19.66 -22.93
N ILE A 572 -24.20 18.93 -22.15
CA ILE A 572 -24.30 17.47 -22.27
C ILE A 572 -25.08 17.16 -23.56
N ARG A 573 -24.52 16.30 -24.41
CA ARG A 573 -25.07 15.98 -25.72
C ARG A 573 -25.86 14.68 -25.70
N GLU A 574 -25.29 13.63 -25.14
CA GLU A 574 -25.91 12.29 -25.12
C GLU A 574 -25.54 11.56 -23.82
N VAL A 575 -26.55 10.95 -23.21
CA VAL A 575 -26.41 10.00 -22.09
C VAL A 575 -27.03 8.68 -22.56
N LYS A 576 -26.20 7.65 -22.72
CA LYS A 576 -26.66 6.33 -23.15
C LYS A 576 -27.20 5.52 -21.98
N GLN A 577 -28.10 4.59 -22.29
CA GLN A 577 -28.64 3.67 -21.29
C GLN A 577 -27.53 2.78 -20.70
N PRO A 578 -27.61 2.42 -19.40
CA PRO A 578 -26.72 1.45 -18.77
C PRO A 578 -26.69 0.10 -19.51
N ASN A 579 -25.54 -0.58 -19.47
CA ASN A 579 -25.47 -1.97 -19.91
C ASN A 579 -26.22 -2.89 -18.92
N ILE A 580 -26.60 -4.09 -19.37
CA ILE A 580 -27.27 -5.06 -18.51
C ILE A 580 -26.36 -5.41 -17.32
N GLY A 581 -26.84 -5.19 -16.10
CA GLY A 581 -26.11 -5.46 -14.86
C GLY A 581 -25.33 -4.27 -14.31
N GLU A 582 -25.12 -3.22 -15.11
CA GLU A 582 -24.51 -1.97 -14.66
C GLU A 582 -25.57 -0.95 -14.23
N VAL A 583 -25.24 -0.15 -13.22
CA VAL A 583 -26.12 0.95 -12.76
C VAL A 583 -25.76 2.27 -13.46
N LYS A 584 -24.48 2.45 -13.79
CA LYS A 584 -23.97 3.64 -14.47
C LYS A 584 -24.32 3.64 -15.98
N PRO A 585 -24.47 4.80 -16.62
CA PRO A 585 -24.70 4.88 -18.07
C PRO A 585 -23.52 4.27 -18.85
N SER A 586 -23.78 3.73 -20.05
CA SER A 586 -22.73 3.14 -20.88
C SER A 586 -21.80 4.16 -21.55
N ALA A 587 -22.29 5.39 -21.79
CA ALA A 587 -21.49 6.50 -22.27
C ALA A 587 -22.16 7.83 -21.94
N VAL A 588 -21.34 8.85 -21.63
CA VAL A 588 -21.78 10.23 -21.44
C VAL A 588 -20.89 11.12 -22.31
N THR A 589 -21.52 11.90 -23.20
CA THR A 589 -20.80 12.82 -24.09
C THR A 589 -21.24 14.26 -23.88
N ALA A 590 -20.30 15.19 -23.96
CA ALA A 590 -20.55 16.62 -23.82
C ALA A 590 -19.80 17.42 -24.89
N GLU A 591 -20.28 18.62 -25.17
CA GLU A 591 -19.64 19.60 -26.04
C GLU A 591 -19.15 20.79 -25.23
N VAL A 592 -17.89 21.17 -25.45
CA VAL A 592 -17.24 22.31 -24.80
C VAL A 592 -16.76 23.27 -25.86
N THR A 593 -17.23 24.52 -25.80
CA THR A 593 -16.82 25.58 -26.71
C THR A 593 -15.93 26.58 -25.99
N PHE A 594 -14.75 26.88 -26.55
CA PHE A 594 -13.82 27.86 -26.01
C PHE A 594 -13.17 28.70 -27.11
N SER A 595 -12.56 29.82 -26.72
CA SER A 595 -11.94 30.78 -27.63
C SER A 595 -10.44 30.89 -27.35
N ILE A 596 -9.62 30.78 -28.39
CA ILE A 596 -8.16 30.94 -28.29
C ILE A 596 -7.65 32.30 -28.75
N SER A 597 -8.55 33.22 -29.08
CA SER A 597 -8.25 34.57 -29.59
C SER A 597 -7.37 35.41 -28.65
N SER A 598 -7.46 35.22 -27.33
CA SER A 598 -6.67 35.95 -26.33
C SER A 598 -5.20 35.49 -26.25
N TYR A 599 -4.86 34.33 -26.82
CA TYR A 599 -3.51 33.75 -26.70
C TYR A 599 -2.57 34.16 -27.83
N LYS A 600 -1.25 34.11 -27.54
CA LYS A 600 -0.19 34.25 -28.54
C LYS A 600 -0.17 33.06 -29.50
N ALA A 601 0.35 33.26 -30.72
CA ALA A 601 0.39 32.23 -31.78
C ALA A 601 0.98 30.88 -31.34
N GLN A 602 2.05 30.89 -30.53
CA GLN A 602 2.65 29.67 -29.99
C GLN A 602 1.67 28.88 -29.11
N ILE A 603 0.97 29.55 -28.20
CA ILE A 603 -0.01 28.92 -27.30
C ILE A 603 -1.24 28.46 -28.09
N ARG A 604 -1.69 29.24 -29.08
CA ARG A 604 -2.75 28.80 -30.02
C ARG A 604 -2.37 27.50 -30.73
N SER A 605 -1.12 27.39 -31.18
CA SER A 605 -0.61 26.16 -31.80
C SER A 605 -0.61 24.98 -30.84
N GLU A 606 -0.34 25.20 -29.55
CA GLU A 606 -0.40 24.14 -28.53
C GLU A 606 -1.84 23.65 -28.31
N TRP A 607 -2.82 24.55 -28.21
CA TRP A 607 -4.23 24.19 -28.09
C TRP A 607 -4.77 23.52 -29.36
N ASN A 608 -4.28 23.92 -30.54
CA ASN A 608 -4.63 23.25 -31.80
C ASN A 608 -3.94 21.87 -31.97
N ALA A 609 -2.92 21.56 -31.14
CA ALA A 609 -2.19 20.29 -31.19
C ALA A 609 -2.80 19.19 -30.30
N LEU A 610 -3.92 19.47 -29.62
CA LEU A 610 -4.70 18.48 -28.88
C LEU A 610 -5.15 17.33 -29.80
N LYS A 611 -5.16 16.11 -29.25
CA LYS A 611 -5.45 14.88 -29.98
C LYS A 611 -6.60 14.10 -29.36
N GLU A 612 -7.11 13.12 -30.10
CA GLU A 612 -7.99 12.09 -29.55
C GLU A 612 -7.29 11.40 -28.36
N HIS A 613 -8.07 11.06 -27.34
CA HIS A 613 -7.64 10.46 -26.08
C HIS A 613 -6.83 11.38 -25.14
N ASP A 614 -6.55 12.62 -25.53
CA ASP A 614 -5.98 13.58 -24.57
C ASP A 614 -7.01 13.86 -23.46
N VAL A 615 -6.56 13.78 -22.21
CA VAL A 615 -7.38 14.08 -21.04
C VAL A 615 -7.36 15.58 -20.75
N LEU A 616 -8.54 16.15 -20.54
CA LEU A 616 -8.76 17.53 -20.10
C LEU A 616 -9.50 17.55 -18.76
N PHE A 617 -9.45 18.69 -18.07
CA PHE A 617 -10.15 18.91 -16.80
C PHE A 617 -11.09 20.11 -16.92
N LEU A 618 -12.34 19.89 -16.50
CA LEU A 618 -13.39 20.89 -16.35
C LEU A 618 -13.35 21.39 -14.90
N LEU A 619 -13.20 22.70 -14.74
CA LEU A 619 -13.10 23.36 -13.44
C LEU A 619 -14.25 24.36 -13.27
N SER A 620 -14.80 24.41 -12.06
CA SER A 620 -15.75 25.42 -11.63
C SER A 620 -15.09 26.31 -10.59
N ILE A 621 -14.73 27.53 -10.99
CA ILE A 621 -14.10 28.51 -10.11
C ILE A 621 -15.10 29.59 -9.75
N ARG A 622 -15.30 29.86 -8.47
CA ARG A 622 -16.10 30.96 -7.95
C ARG A 622 -15.29 31.66 -6.85
N PRO A 623 -14.68 32.83 -7.13
CA PRO A 623 -13.91 33.56 -6.14
C PRO A 623 -14.83 34.07 -5.01
N SER A 624 -14.26 34.31 -3.82
CA SER A 624 -15.00 34.91 -2.71
C SER A 624 -15.35 36.37 -3.00
N PHE A 625 -16.52 36.82 -2.56
CA PHE A 625 -17.01 38.19 -2.78
C PHE A 625 -16.20 39.24 -2.00
N GLU A 626 -15.69 38.85 -0.83
CA GLU A 626 -14.82 39.68 0.00
C GLU A 626 -13.38 39.14 -0.02
N PRO A 627 -12.36 40.01 -0.11
CA PRO A 627 -10.98 39.60 0.10
C PRO A 627 -10.84 39.11 1.55
N LEU A 628 -10.42 37.84 1.71
CA LEU A 628 -10.16 37.25 3.02
C LEU A 628 -9.25 38.17 3.83
N SER A 629 -9.60 38.43 5.10
CA SER A 629 -8.68 39.10 6.02
C SER A 629 -7.36 38.32 6.15
N ALA A 630 -6.27 38.94 6.62
CA ALA A 630 -4.99 38.25 6.75
C ALA A 630 -5.07 36.98 7.63
N GLU A 631 -5.95 36.97 8.64
CA GLU A 631 -6.18 35.81 9.51
C GLU A 631 -7.04 34.73 8.82
N GLU A 632 -8.06 35.11 8.07
CA GLU A 632 -8.89 34.18 7.30
C GLU A 632 -8.11 33.59 6.12
N ALA A 633 -7.27 34.38 5.46
CA ALA A 633 -6.37 33.92 4.41
C ALA A 633 -5.31 32.94 4.96
N ALA A 634 -4.85 33.12 6.20
CA ALA A 634 -3.95 32.18 6.85
C ALA A 634 -4.63 30.84 7.16
N LYS A 635 -5.91 30.86 7.54
CA LYS A 635 -6.70 29.66 7.88
C LYS A 635 -7.42 29.00 6.68
N ALA A 636 -7.58 29.72 5.57
CA ALA A 636 -8.30 29.23 4.40
C ALA A 636 -7.57 28.04 3.73
N THR A 637 -8.36 27.04 3.34
CA THR A 637 -7.85 25.89 2.59
C THR A 637 -7.42 26.31 1.18
N VAL A 638 -6.55 25.52 0.55
CA VAL A 638 -6.09 25.80 -0.83
C VAL A 638 -7.26 25.96 -1.82
N PRO A 639 -8.30 25.09 -1.82
CA PRO A 639 -9.48 25.28 -2.67
C PRO A 639 -10.19 26.61 -2.44
N GLN A 640 -10.35 27.01 -1.18
CA GLN A 640 -10.99 28.29 -0.83
C GLN A 640 -10.20 29.48 -1.36
N LYS A 641 -8.86 29.44 -1.27
CA LYS A 641 -7.97 30.48 -1.82
C LYS A 641 -8.05 30.57 -3.34
N LEU A 642 -8.20 29.43 -4.01
CA LEU A 642 -8.36 29.36 -5.46
C LEU A 642 -9.79 29.67 -5.92
N GLY A 643 -10.77 29.71 -5.00
CA GLY A 643 -12.19 29.74 -5.34
C GLY A 643 -12.66 28.48 -6.06
N LEU A 644 -11.95 27.35 -5.94
CA LEU A 644 -12.24 26.15 -6.70
C LEU A 644 -13.36 25.34 -6.03
N GLN A 645 -14.45 25.10 -6.76
CA GLN A 645 -15.62 24.38 -6.27
C GLN A 645 -15.67 22.93 -6.75
N CYS A 646 -15.44 22.70 -8.05
CA CYS A 646 -15.57 21.36 -8.64
C CYS A 646 -14.46 21.09 -9.66
N VAL A 647 -14.06 19.82 -9.74
CA VAL A 647 -13.11 19.31 -10.74
C VAL A 647 -13.67 18.03 -11.36
N ARG A 648 -13.78 17.98 -12.69
CA ARG A 648 -14.17 16.77 -13.42
C ARG A 648 -13.21 16.53 -14.59
N GLY A 649 -12.77 15.29 -14.78
CA GLY A 649 -11.97 14.90 -15.94
C GLY A 649 -12.84 14.54 -17.14
N CYS A 650 -12.31 14.76 -18.34
CA CYS A 650 -12.93 14.36 -19.59
C CYS A 650 -11.88 13.97 -20.63
N GLU A 651 -12.28 13.18 -21.62
CA GLU A 651 -11.40 12.68 -22.68
C GLU A 651 -11.86 13.20 -24.05
N ILE A 652 -10.93 13.69 -24.87
CA ILE A 652 -11.27 14.21 -26.20
C ILE A 652 -11.68 13.07 -27.14
N ILE A 653 -12.87 13.21 -27.74
CA ILE A 653 -13.35 12.35 -28.84
C ILE A 653 -13.01 13.02 -30.18
N GLU A 654 -13.47 14.26 -30.37
CA GLU A 654 -13.21 15.01 -31.60
C GLU A 654 -13.16 16.52 -31.35
N ILE A 655 -12.48 17.25 -32.22
CA ILE A 655 -12.31 18.70 -32.17
C ILE A 655 -12.81 19.30 -33.48
N ARG A 656 -13.58 20.38 -33.42
CA ARG A 656 -14.08 21.13 -34.58
C ARG A 656 -13.64 22.58 -34.52
N ASP A 657 -13.36 23.15 -35.69
CA ASP A 657 -13.06 24.57 -35.85
C ASP A 657 -14.33 25.43 -35.90
N GLU A 658 -14.15 26.75 -36.08
CA GLU A 658 -15.26 27.71 -36.07
C GLU A 658 -16.26 27.51 -37.24
N GLU A 659 -15.81 26.91 -38.35
CA GLU A 659 -16.68 26.54 -39.48
C GLU A 659 -17.34 25.16 -39.29
N GLY A 660 -17.09 24.49 -38.16
CA GLY A 660 -17.57 23.14 -37.87
C GLY A 660 -16.77 22.04 -38.59
N THR A 661 -15.62 22.38 -39.17
CA THR A 661 -14.73 21.41 -39.82
C THR A 661 -13.96 20.65 -38.75
N LEU A 662 -13.92 19.33 -38.88
CA LEU A 662 -13.15 18.47 -37.97
C LEU A 662 -11.66 18.78 -38.07
N MET A 663 -11.08 19.12 -36.92
CA MET A 663 -9.66 19.33 -36.74
C MET A 663 -9.02 17.99 -36.41
N ASN A 664 -8.38 17.40 -37.43
CA ASN A 664 -7.60 16.15 -37.44
C ASN A 664 -8.37 14.87 -37.82
N ASP A 665 -7.64 13.92 -38.41
CA ASP A 665 -8.12 12.65 -38.93
C ASP A 665 -7.93 11.52 -37.89
N PHE A 666 -8.77 11.51 -36.86
CA PHE A 666 -8.71 10.49 -35.80
C PHE A 666 -9.60 9.26 -36.09
N THR A 667 -10.67 9.47 -36.87
CA THR A 667 -11.67 8.43 -37.21
C THR A 667 -11.42 7.76 -38.57
N GLY A 668 -10.35 8.14 -39.27
CA GLY A 668 -10.11 7.76 -40.67
C GLY A 668 -11.08 8.42 -41.67
N ARG A 669 -11.85 9.42 -41.22
CA ARG A 669 -12.84 10.13 -42.02
C ARG A 669 -12.25 11.23 -42.90
N ILE A 670 -11.00 11.65 -42.67
CA ILE A 670 -10.43 12.86 -43.32
C ILE A 670 -9.29 12.62 -44.31
N LYS A 671 -8.45 11.58 -44.34
CA LYS A 671 -7.25 11.55 -45.22
C LYS A 671 -6.26 12.72 -44.98
N ARG A 672 -4.96 12.39 -44.90
CA ARG A 672 -3.87 13.36 -44.74
C ARG A 672 -3.84 14.48 -45.79
N ASP A 673 -4.31 14.19 -47.00
CA ASP A 673 -4.27 15.14 -48.12
C ASP A 673 -5.35 16.22 -48.04
N GLU A 674 -6.40 16.02 -47.22
CA GLU A 674 -7.51 16.98 -47.03
C GLU A 674 -7.34 17.82 -45.74
N TRP A 675 -6.22 17.66 -45.02
CA TRP A 675 -5.95 18.41 -43.80
C TRP A 675 -5.76 19.90 -44.10
N LYS A 676 -6.69 20.71 -43.63
CA LYS A 676 -6.63 22.18 -43.72
C LYS A 676 -6.24 22.76 -42.35
N PRO A 677 -5.50 23.89 -42.33
CA PRO A 677 -5.27 24.60 -41.09
C PRO A 677 -6.61 25.06 -40.50
N PRO A 678 -6.77 24.99 -39.16
CA PRO A 678 -8.04 25.30 -38.53
C PRO A 678 -8.40 26.75 -38.73
N LYS A 679 -9.66 27.01 -39.06
CA LYS A 679 -10.15 28.36 -39.32
C LYS A 679 -10.80 28.96 -38.09
N GLY A 680 -10.67 30.29 -37.98
CA GLY A 680 -11.22 31.04 -36.87
C GLY A 680 -10.52 30.78 -35.53
N ASP A 681 -11.03 31.41 -34.48
CA ASP A 681 -10.47 31.38 -33.13
C ASP A 681 -11.36 30.61 -32.13
N LEU A 682 -12.55 30.16 -32.56
CA LEU A 682 -13.43 29.30 -31.77
C LEU A 682 -13.13 27.82 -32.01
N ARG A 683 -13.18 27.04 -30.93
CA ARG A 683 -13.03 25.58 -30.96
C ARG A 683 -14.18 24.95 -30.21
N THR A 684 -14.77 23.92 -30.80
CA THR A 684 -15.78 23.09 -30.15
C THR A 684 -15.23 21.67 -30.03
N VAL A 685 -15.10 21.19 -28.81
CA VAL A 685 -14.55 19.87 -28.50
C VAL A 685 -15.68 18.99 -27.98
N THR A 686 -15.84 17.82 -28.61
CA THR A 686 -16.70 16.76 -28.08
C THR A 686 -15.86 15.87 -27.17
N VAL A 687 -16.30 15.72 -25.93
CA VAL A 687 -15.58 14.98 -24.89
C VAL A 687 -16.43 13.85 -24.31
N ALA A 688 -15.78 12.77 -23.91
CA ALA A 688 -16.35 11.72 -23.07
C ALA A 688 -16.16 12.08 -21.59
N LEU A 689 -17.23 12.01 -20.82
CA LEU A 689 -17.21 12.18 -19.36
C LEU A 689 -17.15 10.81 -18.67
N ASP A 690 -16.59 10.76 -17.46
CA ASP A 690 -16.60 9.52 -16.68
C ASP A 690 -18.02 9.16 -16.25
N THR A 691 -18.46 7.98 -16.69
CA THR A 691 -19.82 7.47 -16.47
C THR A 691 -20.12 7.20 -14.99
N ALA A 692 -19.12 6.78 -14.22
CA ALA A 692 -19.28 6.48 -12.80
C ALA A 692 -19.42 7.78 -12.00
N GLN A 693 -18.57 8.77 -12.30
CA GLN A 693 -18.67 10.10 -11.68
C GLN A 693 -20.00 10.78 -12.04
N TYR A 694 -20.45 10.68 -13.29
CA TYR A 694 -21.74 11.22 -13.71
C TYR A 694 -22.90 10.59 -12.93
N HIS A 695 -22.90 9.26 -12.78
CA HIS A 695 -23.91 8.56 -11.99
C HIS A 695 -23.89 9.02 -10.52
N MET A 696 -22.71 9.16 -9.91
CA MET A 696 -22.57 9.66 -8.54
C MET A 696 -23.12 11.08 -8.39
N ASP A 697 -22.77 11.98 -9.30
CA ASP A 697 -23.23 13.38 -9.27
C ASP A 697 -24.77 13.46 -9.39
N VAL A 698 -25.38 12.69 -10.30
CA VAL A 698 -26.84 12.65 -10.48
C VAL A 698 -27.55 12.06 -9.25
N CYS A 699 -26.97 11.01 -8.64
CA CYS A 699 -27.49 10.45 -7.39
C CYS A 699 -27.42 11.45 -6.24
N ASP A 700 -26.31 12.19 -6.10
CA ASP A 700 -26.16 13.22 -5.07
C ASP A 700 -27.18 14.36 -5.24
N ILE A 701 -27.49 14.76 -6.47
CA ILE A 701 -28.56 15.72 -6.76
C ILE A 701 -29.91 15.17 -6.31
N ALA A 702 -30.22 13.92 -6.64
CA ALA A 702 -31.50 13.30 -6.33
C ALA A 702 -31.71 13.03 -4.82
N GLU A 703 -30.67 12.60 -4.11
CA GLU A 703 -30.75 12.18 -2.70
C GLU A 703 -30.50 13.32 -1.73
N LYS A 704 -29.52 14.20 -2.03
CA LYS A 704 -29.04 15.25 -1.13
C LYS A 704 -29.49 16.65 -1.55
N GLY A 705 -30.11 16.79 -2.73
CA GLY A 705 -30.49 18.09 -3.28
C GLY A 705 -29.28 18.97 -3.62
N ALA A 706 -28.17 18.35 -4.03
CA ALA A 706 -26.96 19.06 -4.44
C ALA A 706 -27.17 19.89 -5.72
N ASP A 707 -26.32 20.91 -5.92
CA ASP A 707 -26.34 21.73 -7.13
C ASP A 707 -25.90 20.94 -8.38
N ASP A 708 -26.44 21.30 -9.55
CA ASP A 708 -26.06 20.68 -10.82
C ASP A 708 -24.64 21.13 -11.24
N VAL A 709 -23.65 20.30 -10.93
CA VAL A 709 -22.24 20.50 -11.24
C VAL A 709 -22.01 20.79 -12.73
N TYR A 710 -22.76 20.15 -13.63
CA TYR A 710 -22.55 20.25 -15.08
C TYR A 710 -22.97 21.59 -15.66
N SER A 711 -23.69 22.42 -14.90
CA SER A 711 -24.04 23.79 -15.27
C SER A 711 -23.01 24.85 -14.82
N THR A 712 -22.03 24.45 -14.01
CA THR A 712 -21.14 25.40 -13.28
C THR A 712 -19.76 25.59 -13.90
N PHE A 713 -19.36 24.74 -14.84
CA PHE A 713 -18.01 24.76 -15.40
C PHE A 713 -17.71 26.05 -16.14
N ASN A 714 -16.58 26.67 -15.82
CA ASN A 714 -16.17 27.93 -16.44
C ASN A 714 -14.72 27.96 -16.93
N ILE A 715 -13.90 26.97 -16.57
CA ILE A 715 -12.53 26.81 -17.07
C ILE A 715 -12.32 25.40 -17.60
N LEU A 716 -11.65 25.31 -18.75
CA LEU A 716 -11.12 24.08 -19.34
C LEU A 716 -9.60 24.08 -19.20
N MET A 717 -9.04 23.06 -18.58
CA MET A 717 -7.61 22.90 -18.35
C MET A 717 -7.07 21.70 -19.13
N ARG A 718 -5.94 21.88 -19.83
CA ARG A 718 -5.15 20.80 -20.43
C ARG A 718 -3.91 20.51 -19.59
N ARG A 719 -3.31 19.33 -19.80
CA ARG A 719 -2.02 18.94 -19.18
C ARG A 719 -0.94 18.72 -20.23
N LYS A 720 0.30 18.49 -19.81
CA LYS A 720 1.39 18.12 -20.72
C LYS A 720 1.19 16.67 -21.18
N PRO A 721 1.24 16.36 -22.49
CA PRO A 721 0.93 15.00 -22.98
C PRO A 721 1.78 13.87 -22.38
N LYS A 722 3.05 14.13 -22.04
CA LYS A 722 3.93 13.12 -21.45
C LYS A 722 3.54 12.72 -20.02
N GLU A 723 2.89 13.63 -19.30
CA GLU A 723 2.47 13.50 -17.90
C GLU A 723 0.96 13.12 -17.81
N ASN A 724 0.29 12.91 -18.95
CA ASN A 724 -1.17 12.80 -19.04
C ASN A 724 -1.68 11.42 -19.51
N ASN A 725 -0.89 10.36 -19.29
CA ASN A 725 -1.26 8.99 -19.69
C ASN A 725 -1.99 8.21 -18.58
N PHE A 726 -2.26 8.85 -17.43
CA PHE A 726 -2.69 8.16 -16.22
C PHE A 726 -4.01 7.40 -16.42
N LYS A 727 -5.00 8.01 -17.09
CA LYS A 727 -6.32 7.39 -17.33
C LYS A 727 -6.21 6.11 -18.14
N ALA A 728 -5.40 6.10 -19.21
CA ALA A 728 -5.21 4.93 -20.06
C ALA A 728 -4.55 3.77 -19.29
N ILE A 729 -3.60 4.08 -18.41
CA ILE A 729 -2.96 3.10 -17.53
C ILE A 729 -3.97 2.54 -16.52
N LEU A 730 -4.75 3.40 -15.86
CA LEU A 730 -5.79 2.97 -14.91
C LEU A 730 -6.87 2.12 -15.57
N GLU A 731 -7.29 2.49 -16.78
CA GLU A 731 -8.25 1.71 -17.57
C GLU A 731 -7.67 0.33 -17.93
N SER A 732 -6.41 0.27 -18.38
CA SER A 732 -5.73 -1.00 -18.67
C SER A 732 -5.63 -1.91 -17.44
N ILE A 733 -5.32 -1.35 -16.27
CA ILE A 733 -5.27 -2.11 -15.01
C ILE A 733 -6.67 -2.61 -14.64
N ARG A 734 -7.71 -1.77 -14.77
CA ARG A 734 -9.10 -2.18 -14.51
C ARG A 734 -9.56 -3.28 -15.46
N ASP A 735 -9.20 -3.20 -16.74
CA ASP A 735 -9.52 -4.23 -17.73
C ASP A 735 -8.84 -5.57 -17.39
N LEU A 736 -7.56 -5.53 -17.01
CA LEU A 736 -6.84 -6.72 -16.52
C LEU A 736 -7.50 -7.35 -15.28
N MET A 737 -8.08 -6.54 -14.40
CA MET A 737 -8.79 -7.04 -13.20
C MET A 737 -10.17 -7.64 -13.50
N ASN A 738 -10.78 -7.28 -14.63
CA ASN A 738 -12.03 -7.86 -15.11
C ASN A 738 -11.81 -9.17 -15.89
N GLU A 739 -10.65 -9.30 -16.53
CA GLU A 739 -10.24 -10.52 -17.19
C GLU A 739 -9.65 -11.55 -16.22
N THR A 740 -9.65 -12.82 -16.61
CA THR A 740 -8.87 -13.84 -15.89
C THR A 740 -7.39 -13.58 -16.16
N CYS A 741 -6.66 -13.03 -15.19
CA CYS A 741 -5.22 -12.83 -15.30
C CYS A 741 -4.49 -14.17 -15.46
N ILE A 742 -4.12 -14.52 -16.69
CA ILE A 742 -3.36 -15.75 -17.00
C ILE A 742 -1.87 -15.43 -16.90
N VAL A 743 -1.29 -15.68 -15.72
CA VAL A 743 0.16 -15.72 -15.52
C VAL A 743 0.59 -17.20 -15.59
N PRO A 744 1.75 -17.54 -16.17
CA PRO A 744 2.23 -18.92 -16.14
C PRO A 744 2.31 -19.47 -14.70
N ASP A 745 1.83 -20.70 -14.49
CA ASP A 745 1.73 -21.31 -13.15
C ASP A 745 3.06 -21.32 -12.39
N TRP A 746 4.18 -21.51 -13.10
CA TRP A 746 5.52 -21.50 -12.51
C TRP A 746 5.99 -20.11 -12.05
N LEU A 747 5.36 -19.03 -12.53
CA LEU A 747 5.66 -17.65 -12.15
C LEU A 747 4.68 -17.12 -11.10
N HIS A 748 3.46 -17.67 -11.03
CA HIS A 748 2.38 -17.18 -10.18
C HIS A 748 2.82 -16.97 -8.72
N ASP A 749 3.34 -17.99 -8.06
CA ASP A 749 3.71 -17.91 -6.64
C ASP A 749 4.89 -16.98 -6.40
N ILE A 750 5.89 -17.01 -7.29
CA ILE A 750 7.08 -16.14 -7.22
C ILE A 750 6.68 -14.68 -7.39
N PHE A 751 5.77 -14.39 -8.31
CA PHE A 751 5.25 -13.05 -8.55
C PHE A 751 4.52 -12.50 -7.33
N LEU A 752 3.77 -13.34 -6.62
CA LEU A 752 3.10 -12.96 -5.37
C LEU A 752 4.04 -12.93 -4.15
N GLY A 753 5.32 -13.25 -4.33
CA GLY A 753 6.32 -13.27 -3.26
C GLY A 753 6.27 -14.49 -2.35
N TYR A 754 5.64 -15.57 -2.81
CA TYR A 754 5.51 -16.83 -2.08
C TYR A 754 6.46 -17.90 -2.63
N GLY A 755 6.70 -18.92 -1.79
CA GLY A 755 7.44 -20.11 -2.20
C GLY A 755 8.95 -19.89 -2.32
N ASN A 756 9.59 -20.71 -3.16
CA ASN A 756 11.03 -20.65 -3.39
C ASN A 756 11.32 -19.70 -4.56
N PRO A 757 12.09 -18.61 -4.36
CA PRO A 757 12.42 -17.66 -5.43
C PRO A 757 13.20 -18.29 -6.59
N SER A 758 13.91 -19.40 -6.34
CA SER A 758 14.65 -20.14 -7.37
C SER A 758 13.80 -21.17 -8.14
N ALA A 759 12.49 -21.29 -7.87
CA ALA A 759 11.65 -22.28 -8.52
C ALA A 759 11.54 -22.08 -10.05
N ALA A 760 11.56 -20.82 -10.51
CA ALA A 760 11.58 -20.48 -11.95
C ALA A 760 12.98 -20.44 -12.56
N GLN A 761 14.01 -20.86 -11.82
CA GLN A 761 15.33 -21.04 -12.41
C GLN A 761 15.26 -22.15 -13.45
N TRP A 762 15.84 -21.94 -14.63
CA TRP A 762 15.75 -22.85 -15.77
C TRP A 762 16.15 -24.31 -15.44
N THR A 763 17.04 -24.52 -14.44
CA THR A 763 17.45 -25.85 -13.96
C THR A 763 16.35 -26.61 -13.24
N ASN A 764 15.40 -25.90 -12.63
CA ASN A 764 14.31 -26.44 -11.83
C ASN A 764 13.00 -26.57 -12.64
N MET A 765 13.01 -26.12 -13.91
CA MET A 765 11.85 -26.18 -14.79
C MET A 765 11.65 -27.61 -15.32
N PRO A 766 10.40 -28.11 -15.38
CA PRO A 766 10.10 -29.47 -15.83
C PRO A 766 10.47 -29.71 -17.31
N ASP A 767 10.35 -28.67 -18.15
CA ASP A 767 10.61 -28.73 -19.59
C ASP A 767 12.03 -28.27 -19.95
N LEU A 768 13.04 -28.85 -19.27
CA LEU A 768 14.44 -28.50 -19.53
C LEU A 768 14.86 -28.95 -20.94
N ILE A 769 15.30 -27.99 -21.77
CA ILE A 769 15.86 -28.27 -23.08
C ILE A 769 17.28 -28.81 -22.91
N GLU A 770 17.44 -30.13 -23.01
CA GLU A 770 18.74 -30.80 -22.85
C GLU A 770 19.74 -30.40 -23.92
N LYS A 771 19.30 -30.21 -25.17
CA LYS A 771 20.16 -29.93 -26.32
C LYS A 771 19.77 -28.60 -26.94
N VAL A 772 20.68 -27.63 -26.84
CA VAL A 772 20.47 -26.27 -27.33
C VAL A 772 21.43 -25.99 -28.49
N ASP A 773 20.89 -25.48 -29.59
CA ASP A 773 21.68 -25.01 -30.72
C ASP A 773 22.11 -23.56 -30.46
N PHE A 774 23.40 -23.37 -30.17
CA PHE A 774 23.97 -22.06 -29.88
C PHE A 774 24.32 -21.29 -31.15
N LYS A 775 24.16 -21.87 -32.34
CA LYS A 775 24.40 -21.23 -33.64
C LYS A 775 25.76 -20.52 -33.65
N ASP A 776 25.78 -19.21 -33.88
CA ASP A 776 26.94 -18.33 -33.95
C ASP A 776 27.28 -17.64 -32.62
N THR A 777 26.75 -18.11 -31.48
CA THR A 777 27.09 -17.54 -30.16
C THR A 777 28.59 -17.62 -29.88
N PHE A 778 29.24 -18.72 -30.26
CA PHE A 778 30.67 -18.94 -30.07
C PHE A 778 31.42 -18.80 -31.39
N LEU A 779 32.47 -17.97 -31.39
CA LEU A 779 33.34 -17.72 -32.53
C LEU A 779 34.15 -18.98 -32.89
N ASP A 780 34.73 -19.64 -31.89
CA ASP A 780 35.54 -20.83 -32.04
C ASP A 780 35.42 -21.77 -30.82
N ALA A 781 36.11 -22.91 -30.89
CA ALA A 781 36.12 -23.90 -29.82
C ALA A 781 36.86 -23.45 -28.54
N ALA A 782 37.76 -22.47 -28.63
CA ALA A 782 38.43 -21.91 -27.45
C ALA A 782 37.43 -21.06 -26.66
N HIS A 783 36.64 -20.23 -27.34
CA HIS A 783 35.56 -19.43 -26.75
C HIS A 783 34.53 -20.33 -26.04
N VAL A 784 34.19 -21.51 -26.59
CA VAL A 784 33.33 -22.49 -25.89
C VAL A 784 33.96 -22.96 -24.57
N LYS A 785 35.26 -23.33 -24.57
CA LYS A 785 35.94 -23.81 -23.36
C LYS A 785 36.04 -22.72 -22.28
N GLU A 786 36.32 -21.49 -22.69
CA GLU A 786 36.38 -20.33 -21.80
C GLU A 786 35.01 -19.96 -21.21
N SER A 787 33.93 -20.15 -21.97
CA SER A 787 32.56 -19.86 -21.52
C SER A 787 32.04 -20.84 -20.45
N PHE A 788 32.62 -22.04 -20.35
CA PHE A 788 32.21 -23.07 -19.40
C PHE A 788 33.39 -23.57 -18.54
N PRO A 789 33.99 -22.73 -17.69
CA PRO A 789 35.22 -23.05 -16.94
C PRO A 789 35.04 -24.21 -15.93
N ASN A 790 33.80 -24.41 -15.48
CA ASN A 790 33.42 -25.41 -14.48
C ASN A 790 33.09 -26.79 -15.10
N TYR A 791 33.09 -26.90 -16.43
CA TYR A 791 32.79 -28.15 -17.14
C TYR A 791 34.02 -28.69 -17.87
N GLN A 792 34.07 -30.01 -18.06
CA GLN A 792 35.00 -30.64 -18.97
C GLN A 792 34.36 -30.74 -20.37
N VAL A 793 34.73 -29.84 -21.27
CA VAL A 793 34.12 -29.75 -22.61
C VAL A 793 34.70 -30.82 -23.54
N ARG A 794 33.83 -31.68 -24.11
CA ARG A 794 34.19 -32.67 -25.14
C ARG A 794 33.46 -32.39 -26.45
N PHE A 795 34.21 -32.32 -27.54
CA PHE A 795 33.67 -32.04 -28.87
C PHE A 795 33.38 -33.35 -29.63
N ILE A 796 32.18 -33.45 -30.19
CA ILE A 796 31.71 -34.61 -30.97
C ILE A 796 31.24 -34.19 -32.37
N ASN A 797 31.33 -35.09 -33.33
CA ASN A 797 30.69 -34.98 -34.64
C ASN A 797 29.22 -35.43 -34.57
N SER A 798 28.44 -35.16 -35.62
CA SER A 798 27.06 -35.66 -35.76
C SER A 798 26.94 -37.18 -35.66
N ASP A 799 28.01 -37.92 -35.98
CA ASP A 799 28.09 -39.39 -35.90
C ASP A 799 28.52 -39.91 -34.50
N GLY A 800 28.77 -39.02 -33.53
CA GLY A 800 29.12 -39.37 -32.15
C GLY A 800 30.61 -39.65 -31.90
N THR A 801 31.48 -39.54 -32.91
CA THR A 801 32.95 -39.65 -32.76
C THR A 801 33.56 -38.35 -32.22
N GLU A 802 34.67 -38.43 -31.50
CA GLU A 802 35.42 -37.24 -31.05
C GLU A 802 35.89 -36.39 -32.24
N ASN A 803 35.65 -35.08 -32.15
CA ASN A 803 36.08 -34.12 -33.17
C ASN A 803 37.38 -33.42 -32.74
N LEU A 804 38.46 -33.67 -33.48
CA LEU A 804 39.79 -33.08 -33.26
C LEU A 804 39.93 -31.67 -33.86
N GLN A 805 39.05 -31.26 -34.78
CA GLN A 805 39.00 -29.93 -35.42
C GLN A 805 37.56 -29.38 -35.44
N PRO A 806 37.00 -29.00 -34.28
CA PRO A 806 35.65 -28.43 -34.19
C PRO A 806 35.55 -27.04 -34.82
N CYS A 807 34.62 -26.86 -35.76
CA CYS A 807 34.26 -25.56 -36.34
C CYS A 807 32.84 -25.17 -35.90
N SER A 808 32.59 -23.88 -35.71
CA SER A 808 31.26 -23.35 -35.45
C SER A 808 30.33 -23.61 -36.64
N PRO A 809 28.99 -23.75 -36.43
CA PRO A 809 28.21 -23.63 -35.20
C PRO A 809 28.20 -24.87 -34.27
N PHE A 810 27.85 -24.66 -33.00
CA PHE A 810 27.86 -25.69 -31.95
C PHE A 810 26.47 -25.95 -31.33
N ARG A 811 26.14 -27.22 -31.11
CA ARG A 811 25.02 -27.64 -30.26
C ARG A 811 25.55 -28.20 -28.95
N ILE A 812 25.07 -27.69 -27.83
CA ILE A 812 25.51 -28.12 -26.50
C ILE A 812 24.42 -28.99 -25.89
N LYS A 813 24.81 -30.15 -25.35
CA LYS A 813 23.94 -31.01 -24.56
C LYS A 813 24.29 -30.89 -23.07
N PHE A 814 23.37 -30.33 -22.30
CA PHE A 814 23.50 -30.17 -20.85
C PHE A 814 23.17 -31.48 -20.11
N PRO A 815 23.91 -31.80 -19.02
CA PRO A 815 23.65 -33.00 -18.21
C PRO A 815 22.35 -32.86 -17.40
N LYS A 816 21.63 -33.97 -17.21
CA LYS A 816 20.34 -34.01 -16.48
C LYS A 816 20.45 -33.71 -14.98
N ASN A 817 21.61 -33.97 -14.38
CA ASN A 817 21.85 -33.77 -12.94
C ASN A 817 22.69 -32.50 -12.72
N LEU A 818 22.09 -31.34 -12.98
CA LEU A 818 22.65 -30.04 -12.58
C LEU A 818 22.45 -29.74 -11.08
N GLU A 819 21.76 -30.61 -10.35
CA GLU A 819 21.56 -30.50 -8.90
C GLU A 819 22.90 -30.55 -8.14
N GLY A 820 23.33 -29.41 -7.60
CA GLY A 820 24.04 -29.42 -6.32
C GLY A 820 25.26 -28.52 -6.09
N LYS A 821 25.78 -27.73 -7.05
CA LYS A 821 27.01 -26.92 -6.78
C LYS A 821 27.11 -25.51 -7.35
N VAL A 822 26.02 -24.90 -7.82
CA VAL A 822 26.05 -23.48 -8.22
C VAL A 822 25.08 -22.69 -7.33
N HIS A 823 25.64 -22.05 -6.30
CA HIS A 823 25.08 -21.03 -5.41
C HIS A 823 23.54 -20.91 -5.34
N ALA A 824 22.88 -21.89 -4.71
CA ALA A 824 21.59 -21.63 -4.07
C ALA A 824 21.88 -21.05 -2.68
N LEU A 825 21.36 -19.86 -2.38
CA LEU A 825 21.27 -19.36 -1.00
C LEU A 825 20.45 -20.39 -0.18
N PRO A 826 20.88 -20.74 1.04
CA PRO A 826 20.22 -21.79 1.80
C PRO A 826 18.87 -21.28 2.32
N ALA A 827 17.77 -21.76 1.73
CA ALA A 827 16.43 -21.62 2.29
C ALA A 827 15.90 -23.00 2.72
N ASN A 828 15.73 -23.17 4.03
CA ASN A 828 14.93 -24.19 4.72
C ASN A 828 15.26 -25.67 4.45
N ALA A 829 16.31 -26.16 5.12
CA ALA A 829 16.41 -27.58 5.45
C ALA A 829 15.33 -27.96 6.48
N THR A 830 14.31 -28.67 6.03
CA THR A 830 13.37 -29.36 6.92
C THR A 830 14.10 -30.49 7.62
N SER A 831 14.06 -30.44 8.95
CA SER A 831 14.72 -31.38 9.85
C SER A 831 14.13 -32.78 9.74
N THR A 832 14.83 -33.69 9.07
CA THR A 832 14.79 -35.12 9.38
C THR A 832 15.95 -35.86 8.72
N LYS A 833 17.06 -36.03 9.44
CA LYS A 833 17.74 -37.32 9.63
C LYS A 833 18.94 -37.17 10.58
N SER A 834 19.14 -38.25 11.31
CA SER A 834 20.03 -38.48 12.43
C SER A 834 21.51 -38.21 12.13
N SER A 835 22.14 -37.57 13.11
CA SER A 835 23.58 -37.44 13.31
C SER A 835 24.24 -38.78 13.59
N GLU A 836 25.24 -39.15 12.80
CA GLU A 836 26.44 -39.88 13.22
C GLU A 836 27.51 -39.78 12.11
N ASP A 837 28.76 -39.64 12.56
CA ASP A 837 30.04 -39.63 11.85
C ASP A 837 30.50 -38.36 11.09
N ALA A 838 31.20 -37.50 11.85
CA ALA A 838 32.11 -36.48 11.35
C ALA A 838 33.56 -36.98 11.40
N SER A 839 34.08 -37.41 10.26
CA SER A 839 35.53 -37.35 9.95
C SER A 839 35.74 -37.58 8.46
N CYS A 840 36.10 -36.53 7.70
CA CYS A 840 36.93 -36.62 6.51
C CYS A 840 37.43 -35.23 6.12
N MET A 841 38.74 -35.18 5.88
CA MET A 841 39.53 -34.01 5.51
C MET A 841 39.13 -33.48 4.13
N GLU A 842 39.45 -32.21 3.91
CA GLU A 842 39.36 -31.49 2.63
C GLU A 842 40.22 -32.19 1.57
N ASP A 843 39.56 -32.74 0.52
CA ASP A 843 40.20 -33.11 -0.74
C ASP A 843 39.58 -32.28 -1.88
N ASP A 844 40.42 -31.42 -2.46
CA ASP A 844 40.11 -30.45 -3.52
C ASP A 844 40.18 -31.09 -4.92
N HIS A 845 39.39 -32.13 -5.13
CA HIS A 845 39.14 -32.71 -6.46
C HIS A 845 37.64 -32.75 -6.73
N SER A 846 37.11 -31.64 -7.23
CA SER A 846 35.80 -31.66 -7.87
C SER A 846 35.92 -32.33 -9.25
N ASP A 847 35.33 -33.51 -9.41
CA ASP A 847 35.08 -34.11 -10.72
C ASP A 847 34.27 -33.12 -11.56
N LYS A 848 34.91 -32.44 -12.52
CA LYS A 848 34.22 -31.53 -13.45
C LYS A 848 33.26 -32.36 -14.29
N LEU A 849 31.99 -31.94 -14.33
CA LEU A 849 30.97 -32.61 -15.15
C LEU A 849 31.34 -32.49 -16.63
N ASP A 850 31.18 -33.58 -17.38
CA ASP A 850 31.40 -33.60 -18.83
C ASP A 850 30.28 -32.82 -19.54
N LEU A 851 30.66 -31.90 -20.43
CA LEU A 851 29.74 -31.15 -21.31
C LEU A 851 29.97 -31.56 -22.76
N LEU A 852 28.94 -32.12 -23.40
CA LEU A 852 29.01 -32.61 -24.77
C LEU A 852 28.65 -31.49 -25.75
N VAL A 853 29.57 -31.22 -26.68
CA VAL A 853 29.42 -30.17 -27.69
C VAL A 853 29.52 -30.77 -29.09
N GLU A 854 28.41 -30.77 -29.83
CA GLU A 854 28.34 -31.25 -31.20
C GLU A 854 28.62 -30.10 -32.18
N ALA A 855 29.65 -30.25 -33.02
CA ALA A 855 29.87 -29.37 -34.16
C ALA A 855 29.06 -29.87 -35.37
N TYR A 856 28.39 -28.97 -36.10
CA TYR A 856 27.60 -29.34 -37.28
C TYR A 856 27.79 -28.34 -38.43
N VAL A 857 27.57 -28.79 -39.66
CA VAL A 857 27.57 -27.93 -40.85
C VAL A 857 26.14 -27.38 -41.06
N PRO A 858 25.94 -26.06 -41.11
CA PRO A 858 24.62 -25.48 -41.34
C PRO A 858 24.13 -25.81 -42.76
N PRO A 859 22.80 -25.84 -42.99
CA PRO A 859 22.25 -26.03 -44.33
C PRO A 859 22.78 -24.98 -45.32
N ASP A 860 23.07 -25.40 -46.56
CA ASP A 860 23.54 -24.52 -47.62
C ASP A 860 22.48 -23.42 -47.90
N PRO A 861 22.80 -22.12 -47.70
CA PRO A 861 21.86 -21.03 -47.93
C PRO A 861 21.59 -20.76 -49.42
N GLY A 862 22.30 -21.42 -50.33
CA GLY A 862 22.15 -21.27 -51.78
C GLY A 862 23.44 -20.80 -52.47
N PRO A 863 23.40 -20.64 -53.80
CA PRO A 863 24.61 -20.45 -54.61
C PRO A 863 25.22 -19.03 -54.52
N TYR A 864 24.52 -18.07 -53.91
CA TYR A 864 25.01 -16.69 -53.85
C TYR A 864 25.72 -16.41 -52.52
N PRO A 865 26.97 -15.92 -52.53
CA PRO A 865 27.71 -15.61 -51.30
C PRO A 865 27.04 -14.57 -50.40
N GLN A 866 26.22 -13.69 -50.97
CA GLN A 866 25.43 -12.69 -50.23
C GLN A 866 24.30 -13.29 -49.40
N ASP A 867 23.91 -14.54 -49.68
CA ASP A 867 22.85 -15.25 -48.95
C ASP A 867 23.40 -15.93 -47.69
N GLN A 868 24.72 -15.86 -47.44
CA GLN A 868 25.27 -16.32 -46.16
C GLN A 868 24.66 -15.53 -45.00
N PRO A 869 24.23 -16.22 -43.92
CA PRO A 869 23.67 -15.56 -42.76
C PRO A 869 24.72 -14.65 -42.14
N LYS A 870 24.27 -13.50 -41.62
CA LYS A 870 25.13 -12.62 -40.81
C LYS A 870 25.57 -13.41 -39.58
N GLN A 871 26.88 -13.40 -39.31
CA GLN A 871 27.49 -14.06 -38.15
C GLN A 871 27.84 -13.03 -37.08
N ASN A 872 27.74 -13.43 -35.82
CA ASN A 872 28.33 -12.74 -34.69
C ASN A 872 29.86 -12.61 -34.88
N SER A 873 30.44 -11.48 -34.45
CA SER A 873 31.85 -11.12 -34.69
C SER A 873 32.60 -10.81 -33.41
#